data_AF-A0A9E2PUB6-F1
#
_entry.id   AF-A0A9E2PUB6-F1
#
_cell.length_a   1.000
_cell.length_b   1.000
_cell.length_c   1.000
_cell.angle_alpha   90.00
_cell.angle_beta   90.00
_cell.angle_gamma   90.00
#
_symmetry.space_group_name_H-M   'P 1'
#
loop_
_entity.id
_entity.type
_entity.pdbx_description
1 polymer ?
#
loop_
_entity_poly.entity_id
_entity_poly.type
_entity_poly.pdbx_seq_one_letter_code
_entity_poly.pdbx_strand_id
1 'polypeptide(L)'
;MGRILLALVSTLFLVMPVMAGTWTSNNFLYQPAIGARGDDERAKFESGLNRVDSRLANEKWLNDSPYNGDLGTAITAIGSAKTVLSLPAGNWPIAANLTIPANLTLKFAHGAVLAIATGKILTINGTLEAGPYQIFSCTGTGKVVFAAGAVDQIHPEWWTTNTTPGTTNMTAAILAAYTACQNTPKGKLRLLATTYAIADLIFPTNAPNWPSGILIEGSGQGTKIVPAAAHTSGNFLMTFQGVGTIEGVGQTGTGWVTVRDFYISGGGARTKGILVQPSNNFRLENITFLSILGTALEAERPYDLYCSRLRFVACGSFTNSEAAVRMIPDPLVSPLVTSLAWGNQVYWTDCNIEAFQYRGLDLIGCSAFDARGGKVHGSIKTVTTSLGLVYIDGGGDIRFTDFNIVLGSRADAVYIKDEPTGPPAYYTQVSFVQCTFGSMESYDPGVYDLKVIHYDAKNTSSQLKVVGCGFNSVGSGLGTNGRFIHLKSTAPAWRVALNNNLYNLNTPSIILQDDRTSNVRHTGAIDPEVHALSLVLGHDTTGGLTATIASDAITFINSYMCVATEGGAASDNLATINGGRIGSVLVLRVALQAQPVTVKHGTGNIWLTGKADFTLNSNKDILVLFNTDGSTWVQIGGGDNG
;
A
#
# COMPACT_ATOMS: atom_id res chain seq x y z
N MET A 1 -62.23 85.40 35.61
CA MET A 1 -60.94 84.69 35.75
C MET A 1 -60.97 83.22 35.30
N GLY A 2 -62.03 82.43 35.56
CA GLY A 2 -62.04 80.99 35.20
C GLY A 2 -61.94 80.62 33.71
N ARG A 3 -62.44 81.46 32.78
CA ARG A 3 -62.36 81.17 31.33
C ARG A 3 -60.99 81.40 30.70
N ILE A 4 -60.17 82.29 31.29
CA ILE A 4 -58.80 82.55 30.84
C ILE A 4 -57.86 81.45 31.36
N LEU A 5 -58.09 80.95 32.57
CA LEU A 5 -57.33 79.84 33.14
C LEU A 5 -57.63 78.52 32.41
N LEU A 6 -58.89 78.26 32.03
CA LEU A 6 -59.25 77.07 31.26
C LEU A 6 -58.73 77.13 29.81
N ALA A 7 -58.70 78.32 29.19
CA ALA A 7 -58.05 78.52 27.90
C ALA A 7 -56.54 78.30 28.01
N LEU A 8 -55.84 78.89 28.99
CA LEU A 8 -54.41 78.67 29.20
C LEU A 8 -54.04 77.22 29.53
N VAL A 9 -54.85 76.52 30.33
CA VAL A 9 -54.65 75.08 30.62
C VAL A 9 -54.95 74.23 29.38
N SER A 10 -55.94 74.61 28.55
CA SER A 10 -56.23 73.90 27.30
C SER A 10 -55.19 74.14 26.22
N THR A 11 -54.61 75.36 26.10
CA THR A 11 -53.45 75.61 25.22
C THR A 11 -52.20 74.92 25.75
N LEU A 12 -51.99 74.85 27.06
CA LEU A 12 -50.88 74.12 27.67
C LEU A 12 -50.98 72.60 27.39
N PHE A 13 -52.20 72.02 27.43
CA PHE A 13 -52.42 70.62 27.06
C PHE A 13 -52.42 70.35 25.54
N LEU A 14 -52.76 71.32 24.70
CA LEU A 14 -52.67 71.21 23.23
C LEU A 14 -51.24 71.37 22.68
N VAL A 15 -50.33 72.02 23.42
CA VAL A 15 -48.91 72.20 23.04
C VAL A 15 -48.01 71.06 23.57
N MET A 16 -48.49 70.28 24.55
CA MET A 16 -47.74 69.14 25.13
C MET A 16 -47.57 67.87 24.26
N PRO A 17 -48.23 67.63 23.11
CA PRO A 17 -47.89 66.47 22.27
C PRO A 17 -46.58 66.66 21.47
N VAL A 18 -46.05 67.88 21.34
CA VAL A 18 -44.89 68.18 20.46
C VAL A 18 -43.53 67.95 21.17
N MET A 19 -43.55 67.34 22.35
CA MET A 19 -42.33 67.06 23.13
C MET A 19 -41.97 65.57 23.20
N ALA A 20 -42.73 64.71 22.54
CA ALA A 20 -42.34 63.33 22.35
C ALA A 20 -41.27 63.27 21.25
N GLY A 21 -40.12 62.68 21.57
CA GLY A 21 -39.09 62.35 20.60
C GLY A 21 -39.56 61.32 19.57
N THR A 22 -38.79 61.13 18.52
CA THR A 22 -39.06 60.17 17.45
C THR A 22 -38.23 58.91 17.64
N TRP A 23 -38.75 57.75 17.25
CA TRP A 23 -37.92 56.55 17.12
C TRP A 23 -37.09 56.64 15.82
N THR A 24 -35.89 56.06 15.83
CA THR A 24 -35.11 55.83 14.61
C THR A 24 -35.88 54.95 13.61
N SER A 25 -35.49 54.95 12.34
CA SER A 25 -36.24 54.28 11.27
C SER A 25 -36.46 52.78 11.47
N ASN A 26 -35.57 52.09 12.20
CA ASN A 26 -35.73 50.67 12.56
C ASN A 26 -36.22 50.47 14.01
N ASN A 27 -36.62 51.52 14.70
CA ASN A 27 -37.16 51.54 16.06
C ASN A 27 -36.24 50.96 17.15
N PHE A 28 -34.92 50.91 16.95
CA PHE A 28 -33.99 50.43 17.99
C PHE A 28 -33.62 51.50 19.02
N LEU A 29 -33.64 52.79 18.63
CA LEU A 29 -33.17 53.88 19.47
C LEU A 29 -34.21 55.01 19.45
N TYR A 30 -34.45 55.59 20.63
CA TYR A 30 -35.32 56.75 20.77
C TYR A 30 -34.50 58.04 20.66
N GLN A 31 -34.94 58.96 19.81
CA GLN A 31 -34.35 60.28 19.61
C GLN A 31 -35.14 61.31 20.44
N PRO A 32 -34.66 61.72 21.63
CA PRO A 32 -35.40 62.63 22.50
C PRO A 32 -35.58 64.02 21.86
N ALA A 33 -36.77 64.62 21.99
CA ALA A 33 -37.08 65.92 21.41
C ALA A 33 -36.29 67.10 22.04
N ILE A 34 -35.86 66.97 23.31
CA ILE A 34 -35.07 67.98 24.03
C ILE A 34 -33.90 67.29 24.74
N GLY A 35 -32.66 67.71 24.43
CA GLY A 35 -31.47 67.15 25.08
C GLY A 35 -30.09 67.60 24.58
N ALA A 36 -29.96 68.26 23.43
CA ALA A 36 -28.67 68.72 22.91
C ALA A 36 -28.52 70.25 23.00
N ARG A 37 -27.30 70.77 23.20
CA ARG A 37 -26.98 72.20 23.34
C ARG A 37 -27.01 72.92 21.98
N GLY A 38 -28.16 72.89 21.29
CA GLY A 38 -28.39 73.55 20.00
C GLY A 38 -28.61 72.58 18.84
N ASP A 39 -29.10 73.11 17.70
CA ASP A 39 -29.52 72.34 16.53
C ASP A 39 -28.39 71.53 15.88
N ASP A 40 -27.18 72.07 15.85
CA ASP A 40 -26.01 71.40 15.25
C ASP A 40 -25.56 70.17 16.04
N GLU A 41 -25.61 70.24 17.38
CA GLU A 41 -25.26 69.10 18.23
C GLU A 41 -26.35 68.03 18.16
N ARG A 42 -27.63 68.44 18.12
CA ARG A 42 -28.76 67.54 17.89
C ARG A 42 -28.62 66.78 16.57
N ALA A 43 -28.35 67.47 15.47
CA ALA A 43 -28.21 66.84 14.15
C ALA A 43 -27.05 65.82 14.11
N LYS A 44 -25.92 66.10 14.77
CA LYS A 44 -24.80 65.16 14.90
C LYS A 44 -25.17 63.94 15.74
N PHE A 45 -25.87 64.14 16.85
CA PHE A 45 -26.33 63.06 17.73
C PHE A 45 -27.34 62.15 17.02
N GLU A 46 -28.36 62.72 16.38
CA GLU A 46 -29.37 61.97 15.62
C GLU A 46 -28.75 61.21 14.42
N SER A 47 -27.82 61.83 13.70
CA SER A 47 -27.04 61.15 12.66
C SER A 47 -26.23 59.97 13.23
N GLY A 48 -25.64 60.15 14.41
CA GLY A 48 -24.99 59.08 15.17
C GLY A 48 -25.95 57.93 15.51
N LEU A 49 -27.11 58.24 16.09
CA LEU A 49 -28.14 57.25 16.42
C LEU A 49 -28.65 56.53 15.18
N ASN A 50 -28.94 57.24 14.09
CA ASN A 50 -29.38 56.64 12.82
C ASN A 50 -28.31 55.73 12.22
N ARG A 51 -27.02 56.08 12.33
CA ARG A 51 -25.90 55.21 11.92
C ARG A 51 -25.80 53.95 12.78
N VAL A 52 -26.02 54.06 14.09
CA VAL A 52 -26.03 52.90 15.00
C VAL A 52 -27.26 52.03 14.74
N ASP A 53 -28.44 52.61 14.60
CA ASP A 53 -29.71 51.94 14.25
C ASP A 53 -29.59 51.18 12.92
N SER A 54 -29.03 51.82 11.90
CA SER A 54 -28.77 51.18 10.60
C SER A 54 -27.77 50.02 10.72
N ARG A 55 -26.78 50.13 11.62
CA ARG A 55 -25.83 49.04 11.88
C ARG A 55 -26.46 47.87 12.62
N LEU A 56 -27.33 48.14 13.59
CA LEU A 56 -28.08 47.13 14.34
C LEU A 56 -29.11 46.42 13.46
N ALA A 57 -29.71 47.12 12.50
CA ALA A 57 -30.69 46.58 11.57
C ALA A 57 -30.13 45.63 10.51
N ASN A 58 -28.81 45.45 10.41
CA ASN A 58 -28.18 44.63 9.37
C ASN A 58 -28.39 43.11 9.57
N GLU A 59 -28.56 42.66 10.81
CA GLU A 59 -28.87 41.27 11.15
C GLU A 59 -30.35 41.18 11.51
N LYS A 60 -31.10 40.29 10.84
CA LYS A 60 -32.53 40.07 11.12
C LYS A 60 -32.67 38.79 11.92
N TRP A 61 -33.49 38.81 12.96
CA TRP A 61 -33.75 37.63 13.77
C TRP A 61 -35.12 37.04 13.44
N LEU A 62 -35.16 35.72 13.31
CA LEU A 62 -36.43 34.99 13.23
C LEU A 62 -37.19 35.19 14.55
N ASN A 63 -38.49 35.46 14.46
CA ASN A 63 -39.39 35.88 15.56
C ASN A 63 -39.33 37.36 15.98
N ASP A 64 -38.44 38.18 15.44
CA ASP A 64 -38.56 39.64 15.57
C ASP A 64 -39.66 40.15 14.62
N SER A 65 -40.38 41.22 14.97
CA SER A 65 -41.27 41.90 14.02
C SER A 65 -40.43 42.63 12.97
N PRO A 66 -40.67 42.47 11.64
CA PRO A 66 -41.79 41.81 10.95
C PRO A 66 -41.55 40.35 10.50
N TYR A 67 -40.48 39.70 10.95
CA TYR A 67 -40.08 38.32 10.62
C TYR A 67 -40.64 37.28 11.62
N ASN A 68 -41.81 37.57 12.20
CA ASN A 68 -42.43 36.73 13.20
C ASN A 68 -43.19 35.56 12.55
N GLY A 69 -43.09 34.37 13.15
CA GLY A 69 -43.77 33.17 12.67
C GLY A 69 -42.79 32.09 12.23
N ASP A 70 -43.13 31.37 11.15
CA ASP A 70 -42.28 30.32 10.61
C ASP A 70 -41.20 30.86 9.67
N LEU A 71 -40.22 30.00 9.35
CA LEU A 71 -39.10 30.36 8.49
C LEU A 71 -39.56 30.80 7.08
N GLY A 72 -40.65 30.21 6.55
CA GLY A 72 -41.18 30.57 5.23
C GLY A 72 -41.77 31.98 5.19
N THR A 73 -42.45 32.38 6.26
CA THR A 73 -43.01 33.72 6.45
C THR A 73 -41.90 34.75 6.53
N ALA A 74 -40.85 34.48 7.31
CA ALA A 74 -39.69 35.36 7.41
C ALA A 74 -38.98 35.55 6.05
N ILE A 75 -38.78 34.47 5.28
CA ILE A 75 -38.19 34.54 3.93
C ILE A 75 -39.04 35.43 3.01
N THR A 76 -40.36 35.26 3.06
CA THR A 76 -41.31 36.05 2.26
C THR A 76 -41.26 37.53 2.64
N ALA A 77 -41.18 37.84 3.93
CA ALA A 77 -41.10 39.20 4.45
C ALA A 77 -39.79 39.91 4.08
N ILE A 78 -38.66 39.19 4.00
CA ILE A 78 -37.37 39.75 3.56
C ILE A 78 -37.37 40.04 2.05
N GLY A 79 -38.01 39.18 1.25
CA GLY A 79 -38.06 39.34 -0.20
C GLY A 79 -36.68 39.23 -0.86
N SER A 80 -36.34 40.19 -1.73
CA SER A 80 -35.11 40.17 -2.54
C SER A 80 -33.88 40.81 -1.88
N ALA A 81 -34.02 41.35 -0.66
CA ALA A 81 -32.91 42.02 0.02
C ALA A 81 -31.80 41.03 0.41
N LYS A 82 -30.54 41.42 0.24
CA LYS A 82 -29.41 40.64 0.75
C LYS A 82 -29.36 40.78 2.27
N THR A 83 -29.46 39.69 3.02
CA THR A 83 -29.70 39.76 4.46
C THR A 83 -29.15 38.55 5.20
N VAL A 84 -28.63 38.75 6.41
CA VAL A 84 -28.33 37.68 7.36
C VAL A 84 -29.58 37.44 8.21
N LEU A 85 -30.15 36.24 8.11
CA LEU A 85 -31.26 35.79 8.94
C LEU A 85 -30.74 34.86 10.03
N SER A 86 -30.83 35.32 11.27
CA SER A 86 -30.38 34.62 12.46
C SER A 86 -31.51 33.85 13.11
N LEU A 87 -31.29 32.55 13.32
CA LEU A 87 -32.22 31.65 13.98
C LEU A 87 -31.86 31.57 15.46
N PRO A 88 -32.73 32.03 16.37
CA PRO A 88 -32.51 31.85 17.80
C PRO A 88 -32.61 30.37 18.19
N ALA A 89 -32.06 30.03 19.36
CA ALA A 89 -32.14 28.70 19.92
C ALA A 89 -33.61 28.23 20.02
N GLY A 90 -33.89 27.02 19.56
CA GLY A 90 -35.24 26.53 19.41
C GLY A 90 -35.38 25.50 18.31
N ASN A 91 -36.53 24.82 18.29
CA ASN A 91 -36.87 23.84 17.28
C ASN A 91 -37.83 24.46 16.25
N TRP A 92 -37.40 24.53 15.00
CA TRP A 92 -38.05 25.24 13.91
C TRP A 92 -38.59 24.24 12.88
N PRO A 93 -39.90 23.94 12.87
CA PRO A 93 -40.46 22.90 12.02
C PRO A 93 -40.52 23.30 10.54
N ILE A 94 -40.07 22.41 9.67
CA ILE A 94 -40.19 22.50 8.21
C ILE A 94 -41.19 21.44 7.75
N ALA A 95 -42.48 21.81 7.75
CA ALA A 95 -43.61 20.95 7.44
C ALA A 95 -43.92 20.84 5.93
N ALA A 96 -43.34 21.70 5.11
CA ALA A 96 -43.47 21.71 3.66
C ALA A 96 -42.09 21.86 3.01
N ASN A 97 -41.98 21.55 1.71
CA ASN A 97 -40.76 21.83 0.96
C ASN A 97 -40.48 23.34 1.01
N LEU A 98 -39.27 23.71 1.41
CA LEU A 98 -38.89 25.12 1.60
C LEU A 98 -37.57 25.39 0.89
N THR A 99 -37.50 26.52 0.19
CA THR A 99 -36.27 26.98 -0.46
C THR A 99 -35.81 28.28 0.18
N ILE A 100 -34.58 28.27 0.69
CA ILE A 100 -33.87 29.46 1.15
C ILE A 100 -33.17 30.07 -0.06
N PRO A 101 -33.53 31.30 -0.46
CA PRO A 101 -32.98 31.92 -1.67
C PRO A 101 -31.52 32.38 -1.46
N ALA A 102 -30.80 32.60 -2.57
CA ALA A 102 -29.37 32.90 -2.57
C ALA A 102 -28.99 34.26 -1.94
N ASN A 103 -29.96 35.16 -1.77
CA ASN A 103 -29.77 36.45 -1.10
C ASN A 103 -29.72 36.36 0.43
N LEU A 104 -30.06 35.20 1.02
CA LEU A 104 -30.07 35.02 2.47
C LEU A 104 -28.84 34.26 2.97
N THR A 105 -28.19 34.79 3.99
CA THR A 105 -27.28 34.02 4.84
C THR A 105 -28.06 33.48 6.02
N LEU A 106 -28.12 32.17 6.21
CA LEU A 106 -28.68 31.58 7.42
C LEU A 106 -27.61 31.48 8.50
N LYS A 107 -27.86 32.11 9.64
CA LYS A 107 -26.97 32.05 10.80
C LYS A 107 -27.66 31.35 11.96
N PHE A 108 -27.04 30.29 12.47
CA PHE A 108 -27.63 29.51 13.56
C PHE A 108 -27.06 29.98 14.90
N ALA A 109 -27.93 30.27 15.87
CA ALA A 109 -27.52 30.28 17.27
C ALA A 109 -27.32 28.85 17.77
N HIS A 110 -26.45 28.67 18.76
CA HIS A 110 -26.26 27.36 19.39
C HIS A 110 -27.59 26.86 19.99
N GLY A 111 -28.04 25.68 19.58
CA GLY A 111 -29.34 25.12 19.97
C GLY A 111 -30.51 25.45 19.03
N ALA A 112 -30.28 26.19 17.94
CA ALA A 112 -31.26 26.35 16.86
C ALA A 112 -31.24 25.11 15.96
N VAL A 113 -32.39 24.46 15.77
CA VAL A 113 -32.51 23.25 14.96
C VAL A 113 -33.68 23.38 13.99
N LEU A 114 -33.43 23.17 12.71
CA LEU A 114 -34.49 23.00 11.72
C LEU A 114 -34.94 21.53 11.71
N ALA A 115 -36.21 21.30 12.02
CA ALA A 115 -36.82 19.97 12.05
C ALA A 115 -37.53 19.69 10.72
N ILE A 116 -36.88 18.93 9.85
CA ILE A 116 -37.39 18.55 8.53
C ILE A 116 -38.31 17.33 8.68
N ALA A 117 -39.58 17.53 8.35
CA ALA A 117 -40.58 16.47 8.39
C ALA A 117 -40.33 15.40 7.31
N THR A 118 -40.88 14.21 7.53
CA THR A 118 -40.79 13.08 6.58
C THR A 118 -41.28 13.48 5.18
N GLY A 119 -40.49 13.11 4.17
CA GLY A 119 -40.76 13.41 2.76
C GLY A 119 -40.58 14.87 2.35
N LYS A 120 -40.11 15.75 3.25
CA LYS A 120 -39.88 17.17 2.95
C LYS A 120 -38.42 17.45 2.61
N ILE A 121 -38.24 18.47 1.78
CA ILE A 121 -36.94 18.92 1.28
C ILE A 121 -36.73 20.36 1.71
N LEU A 122 -35.63 20.61 2.43
CA LEU A 122 -35.11 21.95 2.66
C LEU A 122 -33.98 22.21 1.66
N THR A 123 -34.18 23.15 0.76
CA THR A 123 -33.17 23.57 -0.23
C THR A 123 -32.54 24.88 0.22
N ILE A 124 -31.21 24.94 0.33
CA ILE A 124 -30.47 26.12 0.77
C ILE A 124 -29.61 26.63 -0.39
N ASN A 125 -30.03 27.72 -1.02
CA ASN A 125 -29.29 28.36 -2.11
C ASN A 125 -28.35 29.47 -1.63
N GLY A 126 -28.60 30.02 -0.44
CA GLY A 126 -27.77 31.05 0.19
C GLY A 126 -26.70 30.46 1.09
N THR A 127 -25.86 31.32 1.67
CA THR A 127 -24.75 30.88 2.52
C THR A 127 -25.22 30.42 3.90
N LEU A 128 -24.52 29.46 4.49
CA LEU A 128 -24.80 28.96 5.83
C LEU A 128 -23.65 29.28 6.81
N GLU A 129 -23.97 29.93 7.92
CA GLU A 129 -23.08 30.19 9.04
C GLU A 129 -23.54 29.38 10.27
N ALA A 130 -22.83 28.28 10.54
CA ALA A 130 -23.09 27.42 11.69
C ALA A 130 -21.79 26.85 12.26
N GLY A 131 -21.75 26.65 13.58
CA GLY A 131 -20.66 25.93 14.23
C GLY A 131 -20.81 24.41 14.12
N PRO A 132 -19.88 23.64 14.71
CA PRO A 132 -19.90 22.17 14.71
C PRO A 132 -20.89 21.61 15.75
N TYR A 133 -22.16 21.98 15.61
CA TYR A 133 -23.26 21.54 16.47
C TYR A 133 -24.51 21.25 15.63
N GLN A 134 -25.46 20.52 16.21
CA GLN A 134 -26.68 20.13 15.50
C GLN A 134 -27.51 21.35 15.11
N ILE A 135 -27.82 21.44 13.82
CA ILE A 135 -28.68 22.48 13.22
C ILE A 135 -29.82 21.89 12.37
N PHE A 136 -29.77 20.59 12.08
CA PHE A 136 -30.79 19.85 11.35
C PHE A 136 -31.24 18.63 12.16
N SER A 137 -32.53 18.35 12.09
CA SER A 137 -33.13 17.10 12.53
C SER A 137 -34.03 16.60 11.41
N CYS A 138 -33.68 15.47 10.81
CA CYS A 138 -34.46 14.86 9.73
C CYS A 138 -35.24 13.67 10.30
N THR A 139 -36.56 13.64 10.07
CA THR A 139 -37.41 12.49 10.42
C THR A 139 -37.76 11.70 9.16
N GLY A 140 -37.72 10.37 9.22
CA GLY A 140 -38.01 9.51 8.07
C GLY A 140 -37.17 9.88 6.85
N THR A 141 -37.83 10.21 5.74
CA THR A 141 -37.21 10.58 4.44
C THR A 141 -36.96 12.08 4.25
N GLY A 142 -37.05 12.89 5.32
CA GLY A 142 -36.72 14.32 5.26
C GLY A 142 -35.25 14.53 4.85
N LYS A 143 -34.97 15.55 4.02
CA LYS A 143 -33.61 15.82 3.52
C LYS A 143 -33.29 17.31 3.39
N VAL A 144 -31.99 17.61 3.46
CA VAL A 144 -31.42 18.94 3.23
C VAL A 144 -30.57 18.91 1.96
N VAL A 145 -30.72 19.93 1.11
CA VAL A 145 -30.01 20.06 -0.16
C VAL A 145 -29.33 21.42 -0.18
N PHE A 146 -28.03 21.46 -0.46
CA PHE A 146 -27.28 22.68 -0.65
C PHE A 146 -27.08 22.96 -2.14
N ALA A 147 -27.21 24.22 -2.55
CA ALA A 147 -26.78 24.64 -3.86
C ALA A 147 -25.25 24.74 -3.94
N ALA A 148 -24.73 24.78 -5.17
CA ALA A 148 -23.33 25.05 -5.44
C ALA A 148 -22.88 26.36 -4.76
N GLY A 149 -21.84 26.30 -3.93
CA GLY A 149 -21.29 27.46 -3.22
C GLY A 149 -22.08 27.93 -2.00
N ALA A 150 -23.14 27.24 -1.59
CA ALA A 150 -23.88 27.57 -0.36
C ALA A 150 -23.04 27.28 0.91
N VAL A 151 -22.17 26.28 0.84
CA VAL A 151 -21.28 25.84 1.93
C VAL A 151 -19.94 25.39 1.37
N ASP A 152 -18.86 25.72 2.09
CA ASP A 152 -17.50 25.25 1.74
C ASP A 152 -17.28 23.79 2.13
N GLN A 153 -17.89 23.36 3.24
CA GLN A 153 -17.81 22.01 3.77
C GLN A 153 -19.06 21.67 4.58
N ILE A 154 -19.41 20.39 4.60
CA ILE A 154 -20.57 19.85 5.30
C ILE A 154 -20.08 18.93 6.41
N HIS A 155 -20.68 19.07 7.59
CA HIS A 155 -20.30 18.35 8.80
C HIS A 155 -21.40 17.39 9.26
N PRO A 156 -21.11 16.11 9.59
CA PRO A 156 -22.07 15.21 10.21
C PRO A 156 -22.69 15.79 11.49
N GLU A 157 -21.93 16.60 12.23
CA GLU A 157 -22.36 17.25 13.47
C GLU A 157 -23.60 18.13 13.30
N TRP A 158 -23.87 18.60 12.08
CA TRP A 158 -25.09 19.36 11.79
C TRP A 158 -26.37 18.52 11.91
N TRP A 159 -26.30 17.19 11.77
CA TRP A 159 -27.46 16.31 11.88
C TRP A 159 -27.60 15.63 13.24
N THR A 160 -26.50 15.40 13.94
CA THR A 160 -26.51 14.73 15.25
C THR A 160 -25.28 15.12 16.04
N THR A 161 -25.44 15.35 17.34
CA THR A 161 -24.34 15.59 18.25
C THR A 161 -23.58 14.29 18.54
N ASN A 162 -22.26 14.28 18.32
CA ASN A 162 -21.37 13.18 18.75
C ASN A 162 -21.11 13.28 20.26
N THR A 163 -22.13 12.95 21.07
CA THR A 163 -22.17 13.16 22.52
C THR A 163 -21.05 12.45 23.28
N THR A 164 -20.60 11.29 22.79
CA THR A 164 -19.50 10.53 23.36
C THR A 164 -18.70 9.92 22.21
N PRO A 165 -17.60 10.58 21.79
CA PRO A 165 -16.76 10.10 20.71
C PRO A 165 -16.33 8.65 20.91
N GLY A 166 -16.53 7.83 19.87
CA GLY A 166 -16.24 6.39 19.90
C GLY A 166 -17.36 5.51 20.46
N THR A 167 -18.49 6.07 20.91
CA THR A 167 -19.68 5.29 21.29
C THR A 167 -20.97 5.79 20.64
N THR A 168 -21.14 7.09 20.44
CA THR A 168 -22.30 7.64 19.73
C THR A 168 -22.30 7.18 18.27
N ASN A 169 -23.37 6.49 17.86
CA ASN A 169 -23.50 6.01 16.48
C ASN A 169 -23.78 7.18 15.52
N MET A 170 -22.78 7.54 14.72
CA MET A 170 -22.82 8.67 13.79
C MET A 170 -23.20 8.27 12.35
N THR A 171 -23.62 7.02 12.12
CA THR A 171 -23.90 6.48 10.78
C THR A 171 -24.94 7.30 10.02
N ALA A 172 -26.09 7.58 10.65
CA ALA A 172 -27.16 8.35 10.02
C ALA A 172 -26.75 9.80 9.72
N ALA A 173 -25.97 10.40 10.61
CA ALA A 173 -25.49 11.78 10.46
C ALA A 173 -24.48 11.90 9.31
N ILE A 174 -23.55 10.95 9.20
CA ILE A 174 -22.59 10.89 8.09
C ILE A 174 -23.31 10.66 6.76
N LEU A 175 -24.31 9.77 6.72
CA LEU A 175 -25.09 9.51 5.51
C LEU A 175 -25.94 10.73 5.09
N ALA A 176 -26.54 11.44 6.04
CA ALA A 176 -27.30 12.66 5.75
C ALA A 176 -26.40 13.78 5.22
N ALA A 177 -25.22 13.96 5.82
CA ALA A 177 -24.20 14.89 5.36
C ALA A 177 -23.69 14.53 3.95
N TYR A 178 -23.40 13.25 3.70
CA TYR A 178 -23.04 12.75 2.37
C TYR A 178 -24.14 13.02 1.33
N THR A 179 -25.40 12.74 1.65
CA THR A 179 -26.54 12.99 0.76
C THR A 179 -26.68 14.47 0.41
N ALA A 180 -26.41 15.36 1.38
CA ALA A 180 -26.40 16.80 1.17
C ALA A 180 -25.25 17.24 0.23
N CYS A 181 -24.09 16.57 0.29
CA CYS A 181 -22.94 16.81 -0.61
C CYS A 181 -23.20 16.40 -2.07
N GLN A 182 -24.05 15.40 -2.32
CA GLN A 182 -24.22 14.86 -3.68
C GLN A 182 -24.84 15.88 -4.67
N ASN A 183 -25.50 16.92 -4.17
CA ASN A 183 -26.11 17.96 -4.99
C ASN A 183 -25.22 19.20 -5.17
N THR A 184 -24.04 19.22 -4.53
CA THR A 184 -23.06 20.30 -4.68
C THR A 184 -21.93 19.86 -5.61
N PRO A 185 -21.66 20.60 -6.70
CA PRO A 185 -20.47 20.37 -7.51
C PRO A 185 -19.22 20.45 -6.62
N LYS A 186 -18.44 19.37 -6.55
CA LYS A 186 -17.28 19.22 -5.64
C LYS A 186 -17.61 19.22 -4.15
N GLY A 187 -18.77 18.67 -3.77
CA GLY A 187 -19.21 18.60 -2.39
C GLY A 187 -18.16 18.01 -1.44
N LYS A 188 -17.89 18.72 -0.34
CA LYS A 188 -16.89 18.35 0.66
C LYS A 188 -17.56 17.94 1.98
N LEU A 189 -17.50 16.65 2.31
CA LEU A 189 -17.85 16.11 3.62
C LEU A 189 -16.61 16.15 4.52
N ARG A 190 -16.63 16.98 5.56
CA ARG A 190 -15.52 17.16 6.49
C ARG A 190 -15.80 16.48 7.82
N LEU A 191 -15.00 15.48 8.15
CA LEU A 191 -14.96 14.83 9.45
C LEU A 191 -14.01 15.61 10.38
N LEU A 192 -14.52 16.01 11.53
CA LEU A 192 -13.76 16.72 12.56
C LEU A 192 -12.71 15.82 13.21
N ALA A 193 -11.78 16.42 13.93
CA ALA A 193 -10.75 15.72 14.71
C ALA A 193 -11.37 15.08 15.97
N THR A 194 -12.14 14.00 15.76
CA THR A 194 -12.79 13.22 16.81
C THR A 194 -12.92 11.75 16.42
N THR A 195 -13.42 10.92 17.33
CA THR A 195 -13.75 9.52 17.07
C THR A 195 -15.22 9.38 16.71
N TYR A 196 -15.50 8.85 15.52
CA TYR A 196 -16.83 8.49 15.05
C TYR A 196 -17.04 6.99 15.21
N ALA A 197 -18.02 6.60 16.01
CA ALA A 197 -18.50 5.23 15.99
C ALA A 197 -19.53 5.08 14.88
N ILE A 198 -19.34 4.10 14.00
CA ILE A 198 -20.27 3.82 12.89
C ILE A 198 -20.66 2.34 12.90
N ALA A 199 -21.91 2.06 12.52
CA ALA A 199 -22.36 0.71 12.22
C ALA A 199 -21.89 0.35 10.80
N ASP A 200 -22.74 -0.35 10.04
CA ASP A 200 -22.48 -0.65 8.64
C ASP A 200 -22.81 0.59 7.79
N LEU A 201 -21.81 1.44 7.52
CA LEU A 201 -22.00 2.67 6.76
C LEU A 201 -21.95 2.38 5.26
N ILE A 202 -23.10 2.50 4.62
CA ILE A 202 -23.26 2.29 3.19
C ILE A 202 -23.43 3.65 2.52
N PHE A 203 -22.52 4.01 1.64
CA PHE A 203 -22.61 5.17 0.77
C PHE A 203 -23.30 4.76 -0.54
N PRO A 204 -24.59 5.09 -0.72
CA PRO A 204 -25.30 4.74 -1.94
C PRO A 204 -24.84 5.61 -3.11
N THR A 205 -24.87 5.03 -4.31
CA THR A 205 -24.86 5.79 -5.55
C THR A 205 -26.29 6.14 -5.94
N ASN A 206 -26.60 7.44 -6.00
CA ASN A 206 -27.97 7.89 -6.28
C ASN A 206 -28.29 7.95 -7.78
N ALA A 207 -27.35 7.58 -8.66
CA ALA A 207 -27.48 7.67 -10.09
C ALA A 207 -26.52 6.67 -10.77
N PRO A 208 -26.78 6.30 -12.05
CA PRO A 208 -25.83 5.55 -12.84
C PRO A 208 -24.45 6.23 -12.92
N ASN A 209 -24.38 7.55 -12.72
CA ASN A 209 -23.15 8.33 -12.70
C ASN A 209 -22.83 8.74 -11.26
N TRP A 210 -21.66 8.35 -10.75
CA TRP A 210 -21.18 8.85 -9.45
C TRP A 210 -21.19 10.38 -9.43
N PRO A 211 -21.65 11.02 -8.34
CA PRO A 211 -21.57 12.47 -8.20
C PRO A 211 -20.11 12.90 -8.34
N SER A 212 -19.82 13.62 -9.42
CA SER A 212 -18.46 13.97 -9.80
C SER A 212 -17.84 14.93 -8.77
N GLY A 213 -16.73 14.52 -8.16
CA GLY A 213 -15.90 15.39 -7.32
C GLY A 213 -16.21 15.40 -5.82
N ILE A 214 -16.92 14.41 -5.28
CA ILE A 214 -17.12 14.34 -3.82
C ILE A 214 -15.78 14.10 -3.11
N LEU A 215 -15.53 14.90 -2.08
CA LEU A 215 -14.41 14.75 -1.16
C LEU A 215 -14.92 14.39 0.24
N ILE A 216 -14.55 13.22 0.75
CA ILE A 216 -14.70 12.82 2.15
C ILE A 216 -13.34 12.97 2.82
N GLU A 217 -13.22 13.92 3.73
CA GLU A 217 -11.92 14.30 4.30
C GLU A 217 -11.98 14.37 5.81
N GLY A 218 -11.04 13.70 6.48
CA GLY A 218 -10.81 13.84 7.92
C GLY A 218 -9.69 14.82 8.27
N SER A 219 -9.33 14.85 9.55
CA SER A 219 -8.30 15.71 10.12
C SER A 219 -6.99 14.95 10.38
N GLY A 220 -6.66 13.99 9.50
CA GLY A 220 -5.51 13.09 9.63
C GLY A 220 -5.66 12.16 10.83
N GLN A 221 -4.63 12.10 11.70
CA GLN A 221 -4.66 11.25 12.89
C GLN A 221 -5.70 11.67 13.94
N GLY A 222 -6.21 12.91 13.85
CA GLY A 222 -7.26 13.42 14.73
C GLY A 222 -8.62 12.79 14.48
N THR A 223 -8.88 12.27 13.27
CA THR A 223 -10.16 11.64 12.92
C THR A 223 -10.03 10.12 12.98
N LYS A 224 -10.84 9.47 13.81
CA LYS A 224 -10.85 8.02 13.99
C LYS A 224 -12.23 7.46 13.72
N ILE A 225 -12.30 6.40 12.93
CA ILE A 225 -13.51 5.64 12.66
C ILE A 225 -13.40 4.31 13.40
N VAL A 226 -14.41 3.98 14.19
CA VAL A 226 -14.47 2.74 14.98
C VAL A 226 -15.82 2.05 14.78
N PRO A 227 -15.89 0.72 14.92
CA PRO A 227 -17.18 0.03 14.98
C PRO A 227 -18.01 0.55 16.16
N ALA A 228 -19.24 0.96 15.88
CA ALA A 228 -20.27 1.13 16.89
C ALA A 228 -20.75 -0.23 17.40
N ALA A 229 -21.43 -0.24 18.55
CA ALA A 229 -22.05 -1.47 19.07
C ALA A 229 -23.05 -2.11 18.08
N ALA A 230 -23.62 -1.33 17.17
CA ALA A 230 -24.55 -1.78 16.13
C ALA A 230 -23.85 -2.29 14.85
N HIS A 231 -22.52 -2.31 14.78
CA HIS A 231 -21.78 -2.86 13.65
C HIS A 231 -21.94 -4.39 13.60
N THR A 232 -22.18 -4.94 12.41
CA THR A 232 -22.30 -6.38 12.23
C THR A 232 -20.92 -6.99 12.02
N SER A 233 -20.50 -7.90 12.91
CA SER A 233 -19.24 -8.62 12.76
C SER A 233 -19.17 -9.36 11.40
N GLY A 234 -18.07 -9.20 10.67
CA GLY A 234 -17.89 -9.73 9.33
C GLY A 234 -18.25 -8.77 8.19
N ASN A 235 -18.96 -7.68 8.48
CA ASN A 235 -19.28 -6.63 7.50
C ASN A 235 -18.16 -5.59 7.40
N PHE A 236 -18.21 -4.80 6.32
CA PHE A 236 -17.38 -3.61 6.15
C PHE A 236 -17.95 -2.43 6.93
N LEU A 237 -17.08 -1.71 7.63
CA LEU A 237 -17.44 -0.45 8.28
C LEU A 237 -17.89 0.59 7.27
N MET A 238 -17.24 0.67 6.11
CA MET A 238 -17.62 1.57 5.03
C MET A 238 -17.75 0.80 3.72
N THR A 239 -18.89 0.95 3.06
CA THR A 239 -19.13 0.40 1.74
C THR A 239 -19.48 1.51 0.77
N PHE A 240 -18.69 1.64 -0.29
CA PHE A 240 -18.95 2.52 -1.43
C PHE A 240 -19.64 1.69 -2.52
N GLN A 241 -20.97 1.75 -2.56
CA GLN A 241 -21.76 0.89 -3.45
C GLN A 241 -21.82 1.45 -4.87
N GLY A 242 -21.35 0.65 -5.82
CA GLY A 242 -21.54 0.87 -7.26
C GLY A 242 -22.81 0.22 -7.78
N VAL A 243 -23.38 0.77 -8.87
CA VAL A 243 -24.54 0.16 -9.54
C VAL A 243 -24.05 -1.05 -10.35
N GLY A 244 -24.52 -2.25 -10.03
CA GLY A 244 -23.99 -3.55 -10.52
C GLY A 244 -24.14 -3.86 -12.02
N THR A 245 -24.41 -2.88 -12.88
CA THR A 245 -24.52 -3.03 -14.34
C THR A 245 -23.62 -2.01 -15.03
N ILE A 246 -22.30 -2.22 -14.98
CA ILE A 246 -21.34 -1.44 -15.77
C ILE A 246 -20.63 -2.40 -16.73
N GLU A 247 -21.39 -2.98 -17.64
CA GLU A 247 -20.85 -3.54 -18.88
C GLU A 247 -21.06 -2.51 -20.00
N GLY A 248 -19.96 -2.02 -20.59
CA GLY A 248 -19.97 -1.39 -21.92
C GLY A 248 -20.40 0.07 -22.04
N VAL A 249 -20.87 0.74 -20.99
CA VAL A 249 -21.22 2.18 -21.07
C VAL A 249 -20.11 2.99 -20.41
N GLY A 250 -19.32 3.68 -21.24
CA GLY A 250 -18.34 4.66 -20.80
C GLY A 250 -19.00 5.67 -19.86
N GLN A 251 -18.75 5.50 -18.57
CA GLN A 251 -19.22 6.40 -17.53
C GLN A 251 -18.43 7.69 -17.64
N THR A 252 -19.03 8.69 -18.29
CA THR A 252 -18.46 10.02 -18.54
C THR A 252 -18.43 10.89 -17.27
N GLY A 253 -18.46 10.29 -16.08
CA GLY A 253 -18.32 11.00 -14.81
C GLY A 253 -16.90 11.51 -14.65
N THR A 254 -16.66 12.78 -14.97
CA THR A 254 -15.32 13.39 -15.03
C THR A 254 -14.69 13.68 -13.66
N GLY A 255 -15.37 13.40 -12.54
CA GLY A 255 -14.92 13.76 -11.20
C GLY A 255 -14.58 12.56 -10.33
N TRP A 256 -13.47 12.65 -9.61
CA TRP A 256 -13.02 11.65 -8.66
C TRP A 256 -13.86 11.68 -7.38
N VAL A 257 -14.18 10.51 -6.83
CA VAL A 257 -14.55 10.39 -5.41
C VAL A 257 -13.27 10.21 -4.62
N THR A 258 -12.98 11.15 -3.73
CA THR A 258 -11.76 11.15 -2.91
C THR A 258 -12.13 10.93 -1.45
N VAL A 259 -11.50 9.94 -0.83
CA VAL A 259 -11.64 9.62 0.59
C VAL A 259 -10.26 9.71 1.22
N ARG A 260 -10.06 10.59 2.20
CA ARG A 260 -8.72 10.84 2.73
C ARG A 260 -8.64 11.34 4.17
N ASP A 261 -7.43 11.25 4.72
CA ASP A 261 -6.99 11.89 5.96
C ASP A 261 -7.74 11.42 7.22
N PHE A 262 -7.84 10.11 7.46
CA PHE A 262 -8.38 9.57 8.71
C PHE A 262 -7.89 8.15 9.04
N TYR A 263 -8.23 7.68 10.24
CA TYR A 263 -7.93 6.35 10.76
C TYR A 263 -9.18 5.49 10.78
N ILE A 264 -9.03 4.20 10.48
CA ILE A 264 -10.07 3.19 10.70
C ILE A 264 -9.51 2.15 11.65
N SER A 265 -10.22 1.87 12.75
CA SER A 265 -9.83 0.85 13.73
C SER A 265 -10.86 -0.25 13.83
N GLY A 266 -10.42 -1.51 13.85
CA GLY A 266 -11.31 -2.68 13.85
C GLY A 266 -11.93 -3.04 15.20
N GLY A 267 -11.48 -2.43 16.30
CA GLY A 267 -12.09 -2.62 17.63
C GLY A 267 -12.03 -4.05 18.21
N GLY A 268 -11.26 -4.97 17.61
CA GLY A 268 -11.07 -6.34 18.11
C GLY A 268 -12.11 -7.38 17.68
N ALA A 269 -13.14 -7.01 16.91
CA ALA A 269 -14.05 -7.96 16.25
C ALA A 269 -13.57 -8.29 14.82
N ARG A 270 -14.21 -9.25 14.12
CA ARG A 270 -13.97 -9.56 12.68
C ARG A 270 -14.49 -8.44 11.76
N THR A 271 -14.16 -7.20 12.11
CA THR A 271 -14.48 -5.97 11.40
C THR A 271 -13.71 -5.94 10.10
N LYS A 272 -14.36 -5.55 9.01
CA LYS A 272 -13.71 -5.20 7.74
C LYS A 272 -13.67 -3.68 7.57
N GLY A 273 -12.66 -3.17 6.86
CA GLY A 273 -12.43 -1.73 6.72
C GLY A 273 -13.33 -1.11 5.65
N ILE A 274 -12.76 -0.87 4.47
CA ILE A 274 -13.45 -0.25 3.33
C ILE A 274 -13.72 -1.31 2.25
N LEU A 275 -14.96 -1.35 1.74
CA LEU A 275 -15.32 -2.01 0.49
C LEU A 275 -15.61 -0.95 -0.58
N VAL A 276 -14.92 -1.05 -1.71
CA VAL A 276 -15.18 -0.28 -2.93
C VAL A 276 -15.79 -1.23 -3.95
N GLN A 277 -17.11 -1.14 -4.15
CA GLN A 277 -17.79 -1.88 -5.20
C GLN A 277 -17.60 -1.19 -6.57
N PRO A 278 -18.07 -1.75 -7.71
CA PRO A 278 -17.68 -1.27 -9.04
C PRO A 278 -17.81 0.25 -9.18
N SER A 279 -16.68 0.94 -9.30
CA SER A 279 -16.60 2.39 -9.31
C SER A 279 -15.63 2.84 -10.39
N ASN A 280 -15.89 4.02 -10.95
CA ASN A 280 -14.96 4.73 -11.83
C ASN A 280 -14.35 5.90 -11.06
N ASN A 281 -13.06 6.21 -11.26
CA ASN A 281 -12.40 7.39 -10.70
C ASN A 281 -12.50 7.48 -9.17
N PHE A 282 -12.04 6.44 -8.47
CA PHE A 282 -12.07 6.41 -7.00
C PHE A 282 -10.67 6.61 -6.43
N ARG A 283 -10.55 7.36 -5.33
CA ARG A 283 -9.27 7.75 -4.76
C ARG A 283 -9.28 7.60 -3.24
N LEU A 284 -8.32 6.83 -2.73
CA LEU A 284 -8.02 6.66 -1.30
C LEU A 284 -6.66 7.31 -1.01
N GLU A 285 -6.60 8.29 -0.11
CA GLU A 285 -5.34 8.96 0.23
C GLU A 285 -5.12 9.08 1.74
N ASN A 286 -3.92 8.79 2.24
CA ASN A 286 -3.54 9.06 3.63
C ASN A 286 -4.52 8.48 4.66
N ILE A 287 -4.90 7.21 4.47
CA ILE A 287 -5.76 6.45 5.39
C ILE A 287 -4.92 5.44 6.14
N THR A 288 -5.08 5.40 7.46
CA THR A 288 -4.47 4.35 8.30
C THR A 288 -5.51 3.35 8.76
N PHE A 289 -5.37 2.10 8.38
CA PHE A 289 -6.11 0.97 8.92
C PHE A 289 -5.35 0.40 10.11
N LEU A 290 -6.02 0.25 11.25
CA LEU A 290 -5.43 -0.21 12.50
C LEU A 290 -6.25 -1.38 13.06
N SER A 291 -5.60 -2.50 13.37
CA SER A 291 -6.24 -3.63 14.07
C SER A 291 -7.52 -4.14 13.39
N ILE A 292 -7.54 -4.19 12.06
CA ILE A 292 -8.66 -4.73 11.28
C ILE A 292 -8.47 -6.25 11.17
N LEU A 293 -9.32 -7.04 11.84
CA LEU A 293 -9.19 -8.50 11.89
C LEU A 293 -9.84 -9.21 10.68
N GLY A 294 -10.55 -8.50 9.82
CA GLY A 294 -11.01 -8.97 8.51
C GLY A 294 -10.24 -8.30 7.36
N THR A 295 -10.87 -8.20 6.18
CA THR A 295 -10.33 -7.45 5.04
C THR A 295 -10.29 -5.95 5.34
N ALA A 296 -9.12 -5.32 5.31
CA ALA A 296 -9.00 -3.88 5.56
C ALA A 296 -9.44 -3.04 4.37
N LEU A 297 -9.09 -3.47 3.16
CA LEU A 297 -9.56 -2.86 1.92
C LEU A 297 -9.95 -3.94 0.91
N GLU A 298 -11.19 -3.91 0.44
CA GLU A 298 -11.66 -4.73 -0.66
C GLU A 298 -12.11 -3.85 -1.82
N ALA A 299 -11.67 -4.16 -3.03
CA ALA A 299 -12.11 -3.49 -4.25
C ALA A 299 -12.69 -4.54 -5.21
N GLU A 300 -13.98 -4.44 -5.50
CA GLU A 300 -14.69 -5.31 -6.43
C GLU A 300 -14.87 -4.56 -7.76
N ARG A 301 -14.21 -5.07 -8.81
CA ARG A 301 -14.24 -4.51 -10.18
C ARG A 301 -13.95 -2.99 -10.23
N PRO A 302 -12.83 -2.51 -9.66
CA PRO A 302 -12.49 -1.09 -9.73
C PRO A 302 -12.08 -0.70 -11.15
N TYR A 303 -12.70 0.37 -11.66
CA TYR A 303 -12.25 1.11 -12.83
C TYR A 303 -11.54 2.38 -12.32
N ASP A 304 -10.23 2.52 -12.55
CA ASP A 304 -9.41 3.65 -12.07
C ASP A 304 -9.51 3.91 -10.55
N LEU A 305 -8.95 2.99 -9.75
CA LEU A 305 -8.75 3.16 -8.31
C LEU A 305 -7.34 3.68 -8.02
N TYR A 306 -7.23 4.85 -7.39
CA TYR A 306 -5.96 5.44 -6.96
C TYR A 306 -5.80 5.35 -5.45
N CYS A 307 -4.81 4.62 -4.99
CA CYS A 307 -4.45 4.45 -3.58
C CYS A 307 -3.11 5.13 -3.31
N SER A 308 -3.07 6.08 -2.38
CA SER A 308 -1.81 6.71 -1.96
C SER A 308 -1.66 6.86 -0.46
N ARG A 309 -0.44 6.68 0.06
CA ARG A 309 -0.13 6.85 1.48
C ARG A 309 -1.06 6.04 2.39
N LEU A 310 -1.49 4.86 1.94
CA LEU A 310 -2.28 3.95 2.76
C LEU A 310 -1.34 3.24 3.73
N ARG A 311 -1.72 3.18 5.01
CA ARG A 311 -0.98 2.45 6.03
C ARG A 311 -1.86 1.37 6.64
N PHE A 312 -1.40 0.13 6.62
CA PHE A 312 -2.08 -0.98 7.27
C PHE A 312 -1.25 -1.40 8.47
N VAL A 313 -1.79 -1.27 9.68
CA VAL A 313 -1.10 -1.61 10.93
C VAL A 313 -1.91 -2.68 11.64
N ALA A 314 -1.31 -3.84 11.86
CA ALA A 314 -1.95 -4.96 12.52
C ALA A 314 -3.29 -5.39 11.87
N CYS A 315 -3.34 -5.38 10.55
CA CYS A 315 -4.51 -5.80 9.77
C CYS A 315 -4.34 -7.23 9.23
N GLY A 316 -5.44 -7.96 9.07
CA GLY A 316 -5.46 -9.32 8.52
C GLY A 316 -6.18 -10.33 9.42
N SER A 317 -6.63 -11.42 8.79
CA SER A 317 -7.48 -12.45 9.40
C SER A 317 -6.72 -13.64 9.95
N PHE A 318 -7.34 -14.31 10.93
CA PHE A 318 -6.95 -15.62 11.48
C PHE A 318 -7.33 -16.81 10.59
N THR A 319 -7.93 -16.57 9.40
CA THR A 319 -8.41 -17.63 8.52
C THR A 319 -7.90 -17.49 7.09
N ASN A 320 -7.69 -18.62 6.44
CA ASN A 320 -6.97 -18.85 5.18
C ASN A 320 -7.63 -18.21 3.93
N SER A 321 -8.66 -17.37 4.11
CA SER A 321 -9.51 -16.85 3.03
C SER A 321 -9.64 -15.33 3.00
N GLU A 322 -9.01 -14.60 3.92
CA GLU A 322 -9.14 -13.16 4.05
C GLU A 322 -7.75 -12.48 4.04
N ALA A 323 -7.58 -11.50 3.15
CA ALA A 323 -6.36 -10.72 2.96
C ALA A 323 -6.52 -9.32 3.55
N ALA A 324 -5.42 -8.65 3.93
CA ALA A 324 -5.50 -7.25 4.37
C ALA A 324 -5.99 -6.32 3.24
N VAL A 325 -5.54 -6.57 2.02
CA VAL A 325 -6.03 -5.94 0.79
C VAL A 325 -6.48 -7.02 -0.18
N ARG A 326 -7.71 -6.90 -0.70
CA ARG A 326 -8.28 -7.82 -1.68
C ARG A 326 -8.77 -7.06 -2.91
N MET A 327 -8.36 -7.50 -4.10
CA MET A 327 -8.91 -7.01 -5.36
C MET A 327 -9.55 -8.15 -6.13
N ILE A 328 -10.82 -7.97 -6.50
CA ILE A 328 -11.58 -8.95 -7.26
C ILE A 328 -11.84 -8.36 -8.65
N PRO A 329 -11.28 -8.95 -9.72
CA PRO A 329 -11.47 -8.47 -11.08
C PRO A 329 -12.84 -8.92 -11.59
N ASP A 330 -13.27 -8.39 -12.74
CA ASP A 330 -14.49 -8.87 -13.37
C ASP A 330 -14.27 -10.28 -13.99
N PRO A 331 -15.02 -11.32 -13.57
CA PRO A 331 -14.91 -12.65 -14.14
C PRO A 331 -15.47 -12.77 -15.57
N LEU A 332 -16.20 -11.77 -16.09
CA LEU A 332 -16.95 -11.86 -17.35
C LEU A 332 -16.23 -11.33 -18.60
N VAL A 333 -14.99 -10.82 -18.49
CA VAL A 333 -14.26 -10.37 -19.68
C VAL A 333 -13.67 -11.57 -20.42
N SER A 334 -14.50 -12.20 -21.24
CA SER A 334 -14.09 -13.11 -22.32
C SER A 334 -12.97 -12.45 -23.17
N PRO A 335 -11.91 -13.19 -23.58
CA PRO A 335 -10.77 -12.65 -24.32
C PRO A 335 -11.11 -12.16 -25.75
N LEU A 336 -12.39 -12.12 -26.15
CA LEU A 336 -12.82 -11.85 -27.54
C LEU A 336 -13.08 -10.37 -27.87
N VAL A 337 -12.91 -9.40 -26.97
CA VAL A 337 -13.09 -7.97 -27.29
C VAL A 337 -11.73 -7.26 -27.39
N THR A 338 -11.08 -7.41 -28.54
CA THR A 338 -9.70 -6.97 -28.83
C THR A 338 -9.52 -5.46 -29.10
N SER A 339 -10.37 -4.55 -28.62
CA SER A 339 -10.15 -3.11 -28.92
C SER A 339 -10.55 -2.04 -27.89
N LEU A 340 -11.00 -2.37 -26.67
CA LEU A 340 -11.34 -1.36 -25.64
C LEU A 340 -10.81 -1.67 -24.22
N ALA A 341 -9.66 -2.35 -24.12
CA ALA A 341 -9.09 -2.82 -22.84
C ALA A 341 -8.26 -1.77 -22.07
N TRP A 342 -8.85 -0.61 -21.76
CA TRP A 342 -8.22 0.44 -20.93
C TRP A 342 -8.83 0.58 -19.52
N GLY A 343 -9.82 -0.23 -19.13
CA GLY A 343 -10.71 0.08 -18.00
C GLY A 343 -10.28 -0.31 -16.57
N ASN A 344 -9.48 -1.36 -16.35
CA ASN A 344 -9.24 -1.87 -14.99
C ASN A 344 -7.80 -1.55 -14.53
N GLN A 345 -7.55 -0.29 -14.19
CA GLN A 345 -6.27 0.14 -13.62
C GLN A 345 -6.40 0.46 -12.15
N VAL A 346 -5.48 -0.10 -11.34
CA VAL A 346 -5.32 0.27 -9.94
C VAL A 346 -3.92 0.82 -9.73
N TYR A 347 -3.85 2.03 -9.20
CA TYR A 347 -2.60 2.75 -8.95
C TYR A 347 -2.29 2.77 -7.45
N TRP A 348 -1.06 2.41 -7.07
CA TRP A 348 -0.59 2.44 -5.69
C TRP A 348 0.65 3.33 -5.57
N THR A 349 0.68 4.29 -4.64
CA THR A 349 1.88 5.11 -4.43
C THR A 349 2.12 5.33 -2.94
N ASP A 350 3.35 5.09 -2.46
CA ASP A 350 3.75 5.33 -1.07
C ASP A 350 2.91 4.60 -0.02
N CYS A 351 2.39 3.41 -0.36
CA CYS A 351 1.62 2.60 0.59
C CYS A 351 2.53 1.69 1.43
N ASN A 352 2.17 1.45 2.70
CA ASN A 352 2.93 0.66 3.66
C ASN A 352 2.02 -0.37 4.35
N ILE A 353 2.47 -1.63 4.42
CA ILE A 353 1.76 -2.73 5.07
C ILE A 353 2.63 -3.28 6.21
N GLU A 354 2.19 -3.08 7.45
CA GLU A 354 2.81 -3.57 8.69
C GLU A 354 1.90 -4.67 9.30
N ALA A 355 2.14 -5.93 8.95
CA ALA A 355 1.40 -7.08 9.47
C ALA A 355 1.93 -7.55 10.84
N PHE A 356 1.04 -7.91 11.75
CA PHE A 356 1.36 -8.20 13.17
C PHE A 356 1.86 -9.62 13.43
N GLN A 357 2.44 -9.79 14.62
CA GLN A 357 2.89 -11.03 15.26
C GLN A 357 1.95 -11.38 16.42
N TYR A 358 1.09 -12.40 16.28
CA TYR A 358 0.39 -12.95 17.44
C TYR A 358 1.22 -14.11 18.01
N ARG A 359 1.74 -13.95 19.24
CA ARG A 359 2.44 -15.02 19.95
C ARG A 359 1.41 -16.10 20.34
N GLY A 360 1.43 -17.26 19.68
CA GLY A 360 0.79 -18.47 20.23
C GLY A 360 0.08 -19.43 19.27
N LEU A 361 -0.04 -19.16 17.97
CA LEU A 361 -0.71 -20.08 17.02
C LEU A 361 -0.01 -20.09 15.66
N ASP A 362 0.19 -21.29 15.09
CA ASP A 362 0.74 -21.51 13.77
C ASP A 362 -0.19 -20.94 12.70
N LEU A 363 0.24 -19.85 12.06
CA LEU A 363 -0.52 -19.16 11.00
C LEU A 363 -0.05 -19.64 9.62
N ILE A 364 -0.65 -20.73 9.13
CA ILE A 364 -0.49 -21.19 7.74
C ILE A 364 -1.58 -20.49 6.89
N GLY A 365 -1.19 -19.55 6.02
CA GLY A 365 -2.03 -19.10 4.91
C GLY A 365 -2.64 -17.68 4.95
N CYS A 366 -2.13 -16.75 5.77
CA CYS A 366 -2.54 -15.34 5.68
C CYS A 366 -1.82 -14.64 4.51
N SER A 367 -2.56 -13.99 3.61
CA SER A 367 -2.00 -13.12 2.56
C SER A 367 -2.07 -11.65 2.95
N ALA A 368 -0.93 -10.96 2.89
CA ALA A 368 -0.87 -9.51 3.15
C ALA A 368 -1.53 -8.69 2.03
N PHE A 369 -1.60 -9.27 0.83
CA PHE A 369 -2.14 -8.67 -0.38
C PHE A 369 -2.68 -9.83 -1.24
N ASP A 370 -3.86 -9.70 -1.84
CA ASP A 370 -4.41 -10.64 -2.83
C ASP A 370 -5.03 -9.81 -3.96
N ALA A 371 -4.29 -9.66 -5.06
CA ALA A 371 -4.80 -9.06 -6.27
C ALA A 371 -4.89 -10.16 -7.31
N ARG A 372 -6.10 -10.49 -7.77
CA ARG A 372 -6.34 -11.45 -8.86
C ARG A 372 -6.76 -10.65 -10.07
N GLY A 373 -6.12 -10.83 -11.23
CA GLY A 373 -6.50 -10.21 -12.52
C GLY A 373 -6.53 -8.66 -12.58
N GLY A 374 -6.11 -8.07 -13.71
CA GLY A 374 -6.10 -6.60 -13.92
C GLY A 374 -4.69 -5.98 -13.86
N LYS A 375 -4.59 -4.68 -14.15
CA LYS A 375 -3.31 -3.94 -14.14
C LYS A 375 -3.10 -3.24 -12.80
N VAL A 376 -2.02 -3.58 -12.11
CA VAL A 376 -1.62 -2.92 -10.86
C VAL A 376 -0.31 -2.17 -11.12
N HIS A 377 -0.34 -0.85 -11.04
CA HIS A 377 0.84 -0.01 -11.22
C HIS A 377 1.16 0.71 -9.91
N GLY A 378 2.37 0.59 -9.36
CA GLY A 378 2.67 1.36 -8.16
C GLY A 378 3.94 1.07 -7.36
N SER A 379 4.18 1.88 -6.33
CA SER A 379 5.19 1.62 -5.30
C SER A 379 4.53 1.22 -3.99
N ILE A 380 4.84 0.02 -3.50
CA ILE A 380 4.56 -0.38 -2.12
C ILE A 380 5.90 -0.25 -1.38
N LYS A 381 6.00 0.72 -0.46
CA LYS A 381 7.29 1.13 0.10
C LYS A 381 7.90 0.06 1.01
N THR A 382 7.06 -0.59 1.81
CA THR A 382 7.48 -1.63 2.75
C THR A 382 6.32 -2.59 3.01
N VAL A 383 6.59 -3.89 2.97
CA VAL A 383 5.71 -4.93 3.51
C VAL A 383 6.47 -5.64 4.61
N THR A 384 6.05 -5.45 5.86
CA THR A 384 6.62 -6.14 7.02
C THR A 384 5.67 -7.23 7.47
N THR A 385 6.07 -8.50 7.42
CA THR A 385 5.26 -9.62 7.94
C THR A 385 6.09 -10.46 8.90
N SER A 386 5.50 -10.92 10.01
CA SER A 386 6.21 -11.78 10.98
C SER A 386 5.86 -13.27 10.84
N LEU A 387 4.69 -13.57 10.27
CA LEU A 387 4.10 -14.88 10.04
C LEU A 387 3.17 -14.72 8.82
N GLY A 388 3.55 -15.19 7.64
CA GLY A 388 2.65 -15.12 6.49
C GLY A 388 3.28 -15.28 5.12
N LEU A 389 2.44 -15.67 4.18
CA LEU A 389 2.74 -15.79 2.76
C LEU A 389 2.46 -14.43 2.10
N VAL A 390 3.44 -13.82 1.44
CA VAL A 390 3.13 -12.73 0.50
C VAL A 390 2.70 -13.39 -0.80
N TYR A 391 1.40 -13.40 -1.09
CA TYR A 391 0.82 -13.97 -2.31
C TYR A 391 0.54 -12.83 -3.30
N ILE A 392 1.21 -12.79 -4.44
CA ILE A 392 0.89 -11.85 -5.52
C ILE A 392 0.54 -12.70 -6.72
N ASP A 393 -0.71 -12.68 -7.19
CA ASP A 393 -1.21 -13.52 -8.29
C ASP A 393 -1.79 -12.68 -9.42
N GLY A 394 -0.88 -12.16 -10.24
CA GLY A 394 -1.25 -11.32 -11.36
C GLY A 394 -1.70 -12.15 -12.55
N GLY A 395 -2.97 -12.02 -12.92
CA GLY A 395 -3.43 -12.34 -14.28
C GLY A 395 -3.26 -11.15 -15.25
N GLY A 396 -2.34 -10.20 -14.97
CA GLY A 396 -2.19 -8.94 -15.71
C GLY A 396 -0.87 -8.20 -15.44
N ASP A 397 -0.67 -7.04 -16.08
CA ASP A 397 0.57 -6.22 -15.98
C ASP A 397 0.71 -5.64 -14.56
N ILE A 398 1.59 -6.25 -13.76
CA ILE A 398 1.96 -5.78 -12.43
C ILE A 398 3.30 -5.07 -12.51
N ARG A 399 3.33 -3.78 -12.16
CA ARG A 399 4.55 -2.97 -12.11
C ARG A 399 4.78 -2.44 -10.72
N PHE A 400 5.83 -2.94 -10.07
CA PHE A 400 6.32 -2.38 -8.81
C PHE A 400 7.60 -1.56 -9.00
N THR A 401 7.64 -0.36 -8.40
CA THR A 401 8.87 0.43 -8.22
C THR A 401 9.17 0.56 -6.74
N ASP A 402 10.42 0.35 -6.32
CA ASP A 402 10.87 0.45 -4.92
C ASP A 402 10.13 -0.45 -3.91
N PHE A 403 9.80 -1.67 -4.32
CA PHE A 403 9.15 -2.66 -3.46
C PHE A 403 10.13 -3.29 -2.48
N ASN A 404 10.03 -2.94 -1.19
CA ASN A 404 10.78 -3.60 -0.12
C ASN A 404 9.89 -4.56 0.66
N ILE A 405 10.31 -5.83 0.75
CA ILE A 405 9.70 -6.81 1.66
C ILE A 405 10.65 -7.03 2.82
N VAL A 406 10.20 -6.74 4.04
CA VAL A 406 10.92 -7.03 5.28
C VAL A 406 10.25 -8.23 5.93
N LEU A 407 10.87 -9.39 5.80
CA LEU A 407 10.40 -10.61 6.44
C LEU A 407 10.90 -10.65 7.90
N GLY A 408 9.97 -10.86 8.83
CA GLY A 408 10.25 -11.13 10.23
C GLY A 408 10.70 -12.58 10.44
N SER A 409 10.98 -12.93 11.71
CA SER A 409 11.68 -14.17 12.07
C SER A 409 10.97 -15.50 11.75
N ARG A 410 9.72 -15.49 11.28
CA ARG A 410 8.92 -16.69 10.96
C ARG A 410 8.13 -16.59 9.64
N ALA A 411 8.62 -15.87 8.63
CA ALA A 411 7.96 -15.86 7.32
C ALA A 411 8.31 -17.13 6.51
N ASP A 412 7.29 -17.82 5.98
CA ASP A 412 7.45 -19.13 5.33
C ASP A 412 7.73 -19.05 3.82
N ALA A 413 7.14 -18.11 3.07
CA ALA A 413 7.43 -17.93 1.64
C ALA A 413 6.90 -16.61 1.06
N VAL A 414 7.56 -16.14 -0.01
CA VAL A 414 7.04 -15.08 -0.90
C VAL A 414 6.68 -15.74 -2.23
N TYR A 415 5.40 -15.75 -2.56
CA TYR A 415 4.88 -16.38 -3.78
C TYR A 415 4.42 -15.29 -4.75
N ILE A 416 5.13 -15.15 -5.87
CA ILE A 416 4.76 -14.26 -6.97
C ILE A 416 4.40 -15.15 -8.16
N LYS A 417 3.13 -15.22 -8.49
CA LYS A 417 2.60 -15.96 -9.63
C LYS A 417 2.18 -14.98 -10.70
N ASP A 418 2.72 -15.19 -11.89
CA ASP A 418 2.27 -14.55 -13.12
C ASP A 418 1.63 -15.64 -13.98
N GLU A 419 0.32 -15.55 -14.22
CA GLU A 419 -0.35 -16.51 -15.09
C GLU A 419 -0.14 -16.14 -16.57
N PRO A 420 0.18 -17.10 -17.45
CA PRO A 420 0.70 -16.84 -18.81
C PRO A 420 -0.32 -16.29 -19.82
N THR A 421 -1.50 -15.84 -19.38
CA THR A 421 -2.64 -15.52 -20.24
C THR A 421 -2.66 -14.08 -20.76
N GLY A 422 -1.66 -13.24 -20.47
CA GLY A 422 -1.56 -11.84 -20.92
C GLY A 422 -0.27 -11.45 -21.68
N PRO A 423 -0.18 -10.22 -22.22
CA PRO A 423 1.07 -9.64 -22.72
C PRO A 423 2.12 -9.57 -21.60
N PRO A 424 3.43 -9.66 -21.92
CA PRO A 424 4.49 -9.86 -20.93
C PRO A 424 4.50 -8.77 -19.86
N ALA A 425 4.51 -9.17 -18.58
CA ALA A 425 4.71 -8.26 -17.47
C ALA A 425 6.12 -7.66 -17.51
N TYR A 426 6.24 -6.38 -17.11
CA TYR A 426 7.51 -5.66 -17.03
C TYR A 426 7.90 -5.44 -15.56
N TYR A 427 8.76 -6.30 -15.02
CA TYR A 427 9.36 -6.07 -13.71
C TYR A 427 10.59 -5.17 -13.85
N THR A 428 10.50 -3.91 -13.44
CA THR A 428 11.64 -2.99 -13.49
C THR A 428 12.67 -3.25 -12.38
N GLN A 429 12.23 -3.55 -11.15
CA GLN A 429 13.13 -3.93 -10.05
C GLN A 429 12.35 -4.45 -8.83
N VAL A 430 12.54 -5.71 -8.45
CA VAL A 430 12.14 -6.21 -7.11
C VAL A 430 13.41 -6.27 -6.26
N SER A 431 13.47 -5.46 -5.20
CA SER A 431 14.62 -5.41 -4.29
C SER A 431 14.24 -6.00 -2.94
N PHE A 432 14.78 -7.16 -2.58
CA PHE A 432 14.72 -7.61 -1.19
C PHE A 432 15.77 -6.85 -0.41
N VAL A 433 15.37 -6.07 0.59
CA VAL A 433 16.29 -5.33 1.47
C VAL A 433 16.16 -5.91 2.87
N GLN A 434 17.18 -6.67 3.28
CA GLN A 434 17.43 -7.07 4.68
C GLN A 434 16.38 -8.02 5.32
N CYS A 435 16.53 -9.32 5.08
CA CYS A 435 15.89 -10.35 5.92
C CYS A 435 16.69 -10.51 7.22
N THR A 436 16.16 -10.05 8.37
CA THR A 436 16.85 -10.22 9.67
C THR A 436 16.22 -11.39 10.41
N PHE A 437 16.90 -12.54 10.43
CA PHE A 437 16.47 -13.69 11.23
C PHE A 437 16.84 -13.44 12.70
N GLY A 438 15.87 -13.08 13.53
CA GLY A 438 16.06 -12.97 14.98
C GLY A 438 16.36 -14.34 15.62
N SER A 439 17.17 -14.35 16.69
CA SER A 439 17.51 -15.54 17.48
C SER A 439 16.26 -16.25 17.99
N MET A 440 16.10 -17.54 17.70
CA MET A 440 15.09 -18.39 18.33
C MET A 440 15.75 -19.20 19.46
N GLU A 441 15.24 -19.01 20.69
CA GLU A 441 15.40 -19.98 21.77
C GLU A 441 14.51 -21.19 21.47
N SER A 442 15.16 -22.35 21.40
CA SER A 442 14.62 -23.72 21.42
C SER A 442 13.09 -23.90 21.32
N TYR A 443 12.56 -24.14 20.12
CA TYR A 443 11.56 -25.20 19.89
C TYR A 443 11.31 -25.39 18.38
N ASP A 444 11.33 -26.66 17.97
CA ASP A 444 10.97 -27.24 16.67
C ASP A 444 12.06 -27.31 15.54
N PRO A 445 12.51 -28.51 15.11
CA PRO A 445 13.51 -28.71 14.06
C PRO A 445 12.97 -28.70 12.62
N GLY A 446 11.86 -28.01 12.34
CA GLY A 446 11.27 -27.90 11.00
C GLY A 446 12.18 -27.22 9.97
N VAL A 447 12.16 -27.69 8.72
CA VAL A 447 12.87 -27.09 7.59
C VAL A 447 12.17 -25.79 7.19
N TYR A 448 12.77 -24.64 7.47
CA TYR A 448 12.27 -23.34 7.03
C TYR A 448 12.89 -22.97 5.68
N ASP A 449 12.08 -23.05 4.62
CA ASP A 449 12.50 -22.97 3.22
C ASP A 449 12.02 -21.63 2.64
N LEU A 450 12.88 -20.61 2.50
CA LEU A 450 12.50 -19.39 1.79
C LEU A 450 12.38 -19.73 0.30
N LYS A 451 11.16 -20.00 -0.15
CA LYS A 451 10.83 -20.18 -1.57
C LYS A 451 10.49 -18.84 -2.18
N VAL A 452 11.36 -18.36 -3.06
CA VAL A 452 11.03 -17.30 -4.02
C VAL A 452 10.80 -17.99 -5.35
N ILE A 453 9.53 -18.18 -5.70
CA ILE A 453 9.13 -18.76 -6.98
C ILE A 453 8.78 -17.58 -7.89
N HIS A 454 9.56 -17.39 -8.96
CA HIS A 454 9.31 -16.36 -9.97
C HIS A 454 8.88 -17.08 -11.25
N TYR A 455 7.60 -17.03 -11.59
CA TYR A 455 7.13 -17.49 -12.89
C TYR A 455 7.21 -16.31 -13.86
N ASP A 456 8.14 -16.32 -14.81
CA ASP A 456 8.12 -15.41 -15.98
C ASP A 456 8.26 -16.29 -17.21
N ALA A 457 7.22 -16.38 -18.02
CA ALA A 457 7.21 -17.25 -19.18
C ALA A 457 7.87 -16.62 -20.42
N LYS A 458 8.18 -15.30 -20.44
CA LYS A 458 8.40 -14.59 -21.72
C LYS A 458 9.39 -13.42 -21.75
N ASN A 459 9.98 -12.92 -20.64
CA ASN A 459 10.80 -11.70 -20.69
C ASN A 459 12.27 -11.87 -20.30
N THR A 460 13.20 -11.36 -21.12
CA THR A 460 14.66 -11.43 -20.91
C THR A 460 15.23 -10.27 -20.08
N SER A 461 14.38 -9.35 -19.59
CA SER A 461 14.78 -8.09 -18.92
C SER A 461 14.40 -7.98 -17.44
N SER A 462 13.68 -8.96 -16.89
CA SER A 462 13.30 -8.98 -15.47
C SER A 462 14.53 -9.21 -14.57
N GLN A 463 14.89 -8.23 -13.73
CA GLN A 463 16.00 -8.38 -12.77
C GLN A 463 15.45 -8.60 -11.35
N LEU A 464 15.73 -9.78 -10.78
CA LEU A 464 15.50 -10.06 -9.36
C LEU A 464 16.75 -9.66 -8.57
N LYS A 465 16.68 -8.57 -7.78
CA LYS A 465 17.79 -8.12 -6.95
C LYS A 465 17.57 -8.55 -5.50
N VAL A 466 18.33 -9.53 -5.03
CA VAL A 466 18.31 -9.97 -3.64
C VAL A 466 19.47 -9.28 -2.91
N VAL A 467 19.20 -8.26 -2.09
CA VAL A 467 20.24 -7.46 -1.40
C VAL A 467 20.25 -7.75 0.10
N GLY A 468 21.37 -8.29 0.60
CA GLY A 468 21.67 -8.28 2.04
C GLY A 468 20.89 -9.28 2.89
N CYS A 469 20.71 -10.52 2.42
CA CYS A 469 20.27 -11.61 3.30
C CYS A 469 21.41 -11.99 4.25
N GLY A 470 21.54 -11.28 5.38
CA GLY A 470 22.51 -11.62 6.41
C GLY A 470 21.95 -12.71 7.33
N PHE A 471 22.53 -13.92 7.31
CA PHE A 471 22.29 -14.90 8.37
C PHE A 471 23.08 -14.50 9.62
N ASN A 472 22.50 -13.68 10.49
CA ASN A 472 23.07 -13.48 11.83
C ASN A 472 22.83 -14.75 12.66
N SER A 473 23.83 -15.61 12.78
CA SER A 473 23.82 -16.68 13.78
C SER A 473 24.57 -16.23 15.03
N VAL A 474 23.87 -16.05 16.13
CA VAL A 474 24.47 -16.01 17.47
C VAL A 474 24.11 -17.33 18.16
N GLY A 475 25.11 -18.13 18.52
CA GLY A 475 24.93 -19.36 19.32
C GLY A 475 25.52 -20.62 18.66
N SER A 476 26.60 -21.11 19.23
CA SER A 476 27.42 -22.24 18.78
C SER A 476 26.86 -23.62 19.16
N GLY A 477 25.57 -23.88 18.98
CA GLY A 477 25.03 -25.17 19.41
C GLY A 477 23.62 -25.49 18.95
N LEU A 478 23.40 -25.65 17.64
CA LEU A 478 22.25 -26.38 17.09
C LEU A 478 22.67 -27.10 15.80
N GLY A 479 22.13 -28.30 15.61
CA GLY A 479 22.55 -29.31 14.62
C GLY A 479 22.37 -28.94 13.14
N THR A 480 22.72 -29.92 12.30
CA THR A 480 22.93 -29.97 10.84
C THR A 480 21.82 -29.46 9.90
N ASN A 481 20.86 -28.67 10.35
CA ASN A 481 19.80 -28.16 9.48
C ASN A 481 20.26 -26.92 8.72
N GLY A 482 20.75 -27.13 7.50
CA GLY A 482 21.12 -26.06 6.58
C GLY A 482 19.93 -25.13 6.30
N ARG A 483 20.19 -23.82 6.28
CA ARG A 483 19.24 -22.82 5.77
C ARG A 483 19.40 -22.78 4.25
N PHE A 484 18.31 -22.95 3.51
CA PHE A 484 18.33 -22.98 2.05
C PHE A 484 17.55 -21.79 1.48
N ILE A 485 18.07 -21.18 0.43
CA ILE A 485 17.29 -20.31 -0.45
C ILE A 485 17.01 -21.11 -1.72
N HIS A 486 15.73 -21.46 -1.91
CA HIS A 486 15.25 -22.12 -3.12
C HIS A 486 14.71 -21.07 -4.09
N LEU A 487 15.45 -20.81 -5.16
CA LEU A 487 15.00 -19.94 -6.24
C LEU A 487 14.56 -20.84 -7.41
N LYS A 488 13.30 -20.72 -7.84
CA LYS A 488 12.77 -21.45 -9.01
C LYS A 488 12.24 -20.47 -10.04
N SER A 489 12.63 -20.65 -11.30
CA SER A 489 12.17 -19.88 -12.45
C SER A 489 11.77 -20.79 -13.60
N THR A 490 10.69 -20.45 -14.29
CA THR A 490 10.30 -21.08 -15.55
C THR A 490 10.79 -20.32 -16.78
N ALA A 491 11.46 -19.17 -16.58
CA ALA A 491 12.04 -18.37 -17.64
C ALA A 491 13.31 -19.04 -18.20
N PRO A 492 13.49 -19.08 -19.54
CA PRO A 492 14.68 -19.67 -20.16
C PRO A 492 15.97 -18.88 -19.90
N ALA A 493 15.88 -17.62 -19.45
CA ALA A 493 17.03 -16.80 -19.06
C ALA A 493 16.61 -15.80 -17.96
N TRP A 494 17.23 -15.90 -16.79
CA TRP A 494 17.00 -14.97 -15.69
C TRP A 494 18.30 -14.64 -14.97
N ARG A 495 18.34 -13.45 -14.35
CA ARG A 495 19.52 -12.93 -13.65
C ARG A 495 19.24 -12.82 -12.16
N VAL A 496 20.10 -13.41 -11.36
CA VAL A 496 20.07 -13.27 -9.89
C VAL A 496 21.26 -12.43 -9.48
N ALA A 497 21.01 -11.32 -8.78
CA ALA A 497 22.07 -10.54 -8.16
C ALA A 497 22.20 -10.91 -6.68
N LEU A 498 23.35 -11.43 -6.26
CA LEU A 498 23.71 -11.69 -4.86
C LEU A 498 24.92 -10.83 -4.51
N ASN A 499 24.84 -10.04 -3.44
CA ASN A 499 25.97 -9.23 -2.94
C ASN A 499 26.69 -8.42 -4.04
N ASN A 500 25.91 -7.72 -4.88
CA ASN A 500 26.38 -6.93 -6.03
C ASN A 500 26.99 -7.70 -7.21
N ASN A 501 27.04 -9.04 -7.18
CA ASN A 501 27.46 -9.85 -8.32
C ASN A 501 26.25 -10.36 -9.10
N LEU A 502 26.27 -10.22 -10.42
CA LEU A 502 25.24 -10.71 -11.33
C LEU A 502 25.55 -12.15 -11.75
N TYR A 503 24.59 -13.06 -11.55
CA TYR A 503 24.67 -14.45 -12.03
C TYR A 503 23.63 -14.65 -13.14
N ASN A 504 24.08 -15.07 -14.33
CA ASN A 504 23.19 -15.54 -15.41
C ASN A 504 22.86 -17.01 -15.14
N LEU A 505 21.57 -17.34 -15.06
CA LEU A 505 21.11 -18.70 -14.81
C LEU A 505 20.33 -19.21 -16.02
N ASN A 506 20.84 -20.29 -16.60
CA ASN A 506 20.19 -21.03 -17.68
C ASN A 506 19.41 -22.25 -17.15
N THR A 507 19.39 -22.46 -15.83
CA THR A 507 18.66 -23.57 -15.18
C THR A 507 17.42 -23.05 -14.43
N PRO A 508 16.34 -23.87 -14.37
CA PRO A 508 15.07 -23.48 -13.76
C PRO A 508 15.08 -23.46 -12.22
N SER A 509 16.19 -23.86 -11.58
CA SER A 509 16.29 -23.85 -10.12
C SER A 509 17.73 -23.71 -9.63
N ILE A 510 17.91 -22.92 -8.57
CA ILE A 510 19.14 -22.87 -7.76
C ILE A 510 18.80 -23.13 -6.28
N ILE A 511 19.64 -23.94 -5.63
CA ILE A 511 19.66 -24.11 -4.18
C ILE A 511 20.94 -23.43 -3.68
N LEU A 512 20.80 -22.35 -2.91
CA LEU A 512 21.94 -21.75 -2.21
C LEU A 512 21.98 -22.33 -0.80
N GLN A 513 23.06 -23.03 -0.46
CA GLN A 513 23.33 -23.54 0.88
C GLN A 513 24.42 -22.68 1.52
N ASP A 514 24.16 -22.18 2.73
CA ASP A 514 25.21 -21.65 3.59
C ASP A 514 25.97 -22.85 4.20
N ASP A 515 27.00 -23.32 3.49
CA ASP A 515 28.05 -24.11 4.13
C ASP A 515 29.10 -23.15 4.70
N ARG A 516 29.51 -23.37 5.95
CA ARG A 516 30.52 -22.52 6.63
C ARG A 516 31.92 -22.64 6.02
N THR A 517 32.06 -23.08 4.77
CA THR A 517 33.34 -23.39 4.13
C THR A 517 33.50 -22.70 2.78
N SER A 518 33.12 -21.42 2.67
CA SER A 518 33.52 -20.49 1.59
C SER A 518 33.43 -20.98 0.12
N ASN A 519 32.79 -22.10 -0.16
CA ASN A 519 32.77 -22.72 -1.47
C ASN A 519 31.32 -23.01 -1.83
N VAL A 520 30.77 -22.16 -2.69
CA VAL A 520 29.51 -22.43 -3.37
C VAL A 520 29.68 -23.75 -4.14
N ARG A 521 29.13 -24.85 -3.60
CA ARG A 521 29.04 -26.11 -4.36
C ARG A 521 27.96 -25.96 -5.42
N HIS A 522 28.38 -25.83 -6.67
CA HIS A 522 27.49 -26.00 -7.82
C HIS A 522 27.18 -27.50 -7.94
N THR A 523 25.97 -27.91 -7.56
CA THR A 523 25.47 -29.29 -7.72
C THR A 523 24.59 -29.47 -8.97
N GLY A 524 24.70 -28.58 -9.95
CA GLY A 524 24.05 -28.70 -11.26
C GLY A 524 25.07 -29.02 -12.35
N ALA A 525 24.73 -29.94 -13.25
CA ALA A 525 25.52 -30.28 -14.42
C ALA A 525 25.92 -29.00 -15.19
N ILE A 526 27.22 -28.79 -15.36
CA ILE A 526 27.77 -27.69 -16.14
C ILE A 526 27.76 -28.14 -17.61
N ASP A 527 27.09 -27.37 -18.47
CA ASP A 527 27.08 -27.58 -19.92
C ASP A 527 28.53 -27.63 -20.46
N PRO A 528 28.83 -28.49 -21.46
CA PRO A 528 30.20 -28.80 -21.87
C PRO A 528 30.90 -27.72 -22.72
N GLU A 529 30.33 -26.52 -22.92
CA GLU A 529 30.88 -25.52 -23.86
C GLU A 529 31.65 -24.35 -23.21
N VAL A 530 31.84 -24.33 -21.89
CA VAL A 530 32.71 -23.31 -21.27
C VAL A 530 34.12 -23.87 -21.10
N HIS A 531 34.98 -23.61 -22.09
CA HIS A 531 36.43 -23.72 -21.96
C HIS A 531 36.96 -22.66 -20.97
N ALA A 532 36.62 -22.80 -19.69
CA ALA A 532 37.40 -22.18 -18.64
C ALA A 532 38.70 -22.97 -18.55
N LEU A 533 39.80 -22.37 -18.99
CA LEU A 533 41.15 -22.85 -18.79
C LEU A 533 41.47 -22.78 -17.29
N SER A 534 40.86 -23.66 -16.50
CA SER A 534 41.19 -23.85 -15.10
C SER A 534 42.36 -24.80 -15.06
N LEU A 535 43.59 -24.25 -15.03
CA LEU A 535 44.76 -25.02 -14.63
C LEU A 535 44.66 -25.26 -13.11
N VAL A 536 43.70 -26.10 -12.71
CA VAL A 536 43.70 -26.69 -11.37
C VAL A 536 44.76 -27.78 -11.42
N LEU A 537 46.01 -27.43 -11.06
CA LEU A 537 46.92 -28.43 -10.54
C LEU A 537 46.27 -28.91 -9.24
N GLY A 538 45.48 -29.98 -9.31
CA GLY A 538 44.77 -30.55 -8.18
C GLY A 538 45.74 -30.87 -7.06
N HIS A 539 45.82 -29.97 -6.07
CA HIS A 539 46.39 -30.28 -4.78
C HIS A 539 45.33 -31.05 -4.00
N ASP A 540 45.24 -32.35 -4.27
CA ASP A 540 44.57 -33.27 -3.37
C ASP A 540 45.51 -33.50 -2.18
N THR A 541 45.11 -33.00 -1.00
CA THR A 541 45.80 -33.20 0.28
C THR A 541 45.69 -34.65 0.79
N THR A 542 45.00 -35.53 0.08
CA THR A 542 44.84 -36.95 0.44
C THR A 542 45.52 -37.88 -0.56
N GLY A 543 46.86 -37.83 -0.63
CA GLY A 543 47.70 -38.87 -1.25
C GLY A 543 47.45 -39.08 -2.76
N GLY A 544 48.29 -38.49 -3.60
CA GLY A 544 48.17 -38.57 -5.06
C GLY A 544 47.82 -39.98 -5.56
N LEU A 545 46.81 -40.06 -6.43
CA LEU A 545 46.36 -41.30 -7.07
C LEU A 545 47.60 -42.03 -7.63
N THR A 546 47.90 -43.18 -7.03
CA THR A 546 49.05 -44.00 -7.41
C THR A 546 48.62 -44.97 -8.50
N ALA A 547 49.24 -44.87 -9.67
CA ALA A 547 49.10 -45.84 -10.74
C ALA A 547 50.22 -46.88 -10.65
N THR A 548 49.87 -48.16 -10.71
CA THR A 548 50.84 -49.26 -10.76
C THR A 548 51.15 -49.58 -12.22
N ILE A 549 52.43 -49.73 -12.56
CA ILE A 549 52.86 -50.18 -13.88
C ILE A 549 52.33 -51.60 -14.12
N ALA A 550 51.81 -51.84 -15.31
CA ALA A 550 51.46 -53.16 -15.81
C ALA A 550 52.00 -53.28 -17.24
N SER A 551 52.95 -54.20 -17.47
CA SER A 551 53.61 -54.37 -18.77
C SER A 551 54.16 -53.06 -19.36
N ASP A 552 55.02 -52.36 -18.60
CA ASP A 552 55.61 -51.06 -18.94
C ASP A 552 54.61 -49.92 -19.20
N ALA A 553 53.36 -50.04 -18.74
CA ALA A 553 52.30 -49.06 -18.99
C ALA A 553 51.52 -48.62 -17.75
N ILE A 554 51.04 -47.37 -17.75
CA ILE A 554 50.03 -46.84 -16.81
C ILE A 554 48.83 -46.26 -17.57
N THR A 555 47.71 -46.01 -16.89
CA THR A 555 46.57 -45.28 -17.45
C THR A 555 46.49 -43.89 -16.84
N PHE A 556 46.38 -42.84 -17.66
CA PHE A 556 46.15 -41.47 -17.23
C PHE A 556 44.79 -41.35 -16.54
N ILE A 557 44.80 -41.02 -15.25
CA ILE A 557 43.59 -40.85 -14.43
C ILE A 557 43.40 -39.38 -14.04
N ASN A 558 44.50 -38.67 -13.76
CA ASN A 558 44.46 -37.28 -13.28
C ASN A 558 45.73 -36.52 -13.72
N SER A 559 45.70 -35.19 -13.67
CA SER A 559 46.83 -34.33 -14.05
C SER A 559 47.99 -34.37 -13.06
N TYR A 560 47.81 -34.97 -11.88
CA TYR A 560 48.87 -35.22 -10.89
C TYR A 560 48.77 -36.67 -10.41
N MET A 561 49.82 -37.46 -10.64
CA MET A 561 49.84 -38.89 -10.34
C MET A 561 51.18 -39.32 -9.74
N CYS A 562 51.13 -40.33 -8.87
CA CYS A 562 52.30 -41.10 -8.47
C CYS A 562 52.36 -42.40 -9.28
N VAL A 563 53.55 -42.93 -9.58
CA VAL A 563 53.75 -44.22 -10.26
C VAL A 563 54.46 -45.22 -9.35
N ALA A 564 53.91 -46.42 -9.23
CA ALA A 564 54.47 -47.56 -8.52
C ALA A 564 54.92 -48.65 -9.50
N THR A 565 55.93 -49.41 -9.11
CA THR A 565 56.48 -50.53 -9.90
C THR A 565 55.51 -51.70 -10.01
N GLU A 566 55.57 -52.46 -11.10
CA GLU A 566 54.78 -53.66 -11.34
C GLU A 566 55.06 -54.71 -10.26
N GLY A 567 53.99 -55.18 -9.60
CA GLY A 567 54.10 -56.15 -8.50
C GLY A 567 54.94 -55.71 -7.30
N GLY A 568 55.29 -54.42 -7.17
CA GLY A 568 56.17 -53.92 -6.11
C GLY A 568 57.65 -54.27 -6.31
N ALA A 569 58.10 -54.46 -7.56
CA ALA A 569 59.50 -54.69 -7.89
C ALA A 569 60.43 -53.56 -7.39
N ALA A 570 61.72 -53.88 -7.19
CA ALA A 570 62.72 -52.94 -6.70
C ALA A 570 63.03 -51.79 -7.69
N SER A 571 62.70 -51.97 -8.97
CA SER A 571 62.76 -50.94 -10.01
C SER A 571 61.87 -51.35 -11.17
N ASP A 572 61.41 -50.41 -11.99
CA ASP A 572 60.62 -50.72 -13.18
C ASP A 572 60.77 -49.67 -14.29
N ASN A 573 60.25 -49.98 -15.48
CA ASN A 573 60.24 -49.08 -16.63
C ASN A 573 58.81 -48.59 -16.93
N LEU A 574 58.69 -47.32 -17.30
CA LEU A 574 57.46 -46.77 -17.86
C LEU A 574 57.71 -46.35 -19.31
N ALA A 575 57.05 -47.03 -20.25
CA ALA A 575 57.13 -46.72 -21.68
C ALA A 575 55.81 -46.18 -22.25
N THR A 576 54.66 -46.56 -21.68
CA THR A 576 53.35 -46.21 -22.25
C THR A 576 52.40 -45.59 -21.23
N ILE A 577 51.76 -44.47 -21.59
CA ILE A 577 50.68 -43.87 -20.82
C ILE A 577 49.40 -43.92 -21.66
N ASN A 578 48.48 -44.79 -21.26
CA ASN A 578 47.18 -44.97 -21.92
C ASN A 578 46.19 -43.87 -21.49
N GLY A 579 45.39 -43.37 -22.42
CA GLY A 579 44.39 -42.32 -22.15
C GLY A 579 44.97 -40.90 -22.17
N GLY A 580 44.21 -39.96 -21.60
CA GLY A 580 44.42 -38.52 -21.82
C GLY A 580 43.75 -38.04 -23.11
N ARG A 581 43.51 -36.73 -23.21
CA ARG A 581 43.01 -36.08 -24.43
C ARG A 581 44.11 -35.16 -24.97
N ILE A 582 43.98 -34.72 -26.23
CA ILE A 582 44.82 -33.64 -26.78
C ILE A 582 44.80 -32.46 -25.80
N GLY A 583 45.98 -32.00 -25.38
CA GLY A 583 46.13 -30.90 -24.44
C GLY A 583 46.20 -31.28 -22.96
N SER A 584 46.08 -32.57 -22.60
CA SER A 584 46.25 -33.01 -21.21
C SER A 584 47.67 -32.77 -20.70
N VAL A 585 47.79 -32.26 -19.47
CA VAL A 585 49.07 -32.12 -18.74
C VAL A 585 49.12 -33.16 -17.63
N LEU A 586 50.22 -33.89 -17.52
CA LEU A 586 50.48 -34.86 -16.47
C LEU A 586 51.73 -34.46 -15.68
N VAL A 587 51.59 -34.31 -14.37
CA VAL A 587 52.67 -34.20 -13.40
C VAL A 587 52.86 -35.58 -12.75
N LEU A 588 54.01 -36.20 -12.97
CA LEU A 588 54.33 -37.56 -12.55
C LEU A 588 55.44 -37.57 -11.49
N ARG A 589 55.28 -38.38 -10.45
CA ARG A 589 56.27 -38.64 -9.39
C ARG A 589 56.37 -40.13 -9.10
N VAL A 590 57.47 -40.61 -8.51
CA VAL A 590 57.53 -41.98 -7.97
C VAL A 590 56.69 -42.11 -6.71
N ALA A 591 55.97 -43.23 -6.55
CA ALA A 591 55.15 -43.51 -5.37
C ALA A 591 56.01 -43.79 -4.13
N LEU A 592 57.15 -44.46 -4.31
CA LEU A 592 58.06 -44.84 -3.23
C LEU A 592 59.52 -44.71 -3.72
N GLN A 593 60.34 -43.89 -3.06
CA GLN A 593 61.75 -43.68 -3.44
C GLN A 593 62.60 -44.96 -3.43
N ALA A 594 62.17 -45.98 -2.68
CA ALA A 594 62.83 -47.29 -2.65
C ALA A 594 62.55 -48.16 -3.90
N GLN A 595 61.68 -47.69 -4.80
CA GLN A 595 61.24 -48.38 -6.01
C GLN A 595 61.33 -47.43 -7.21
N PRO A 596 62.55 -47.08 -7.68
CA PRO A 596 62.72 -46.16 -8.80
C PRO A 596 62.02 -46.62 -10.07
N VAL A 597 61.42 -45.66 -10.79
CA VAL A 597 60.78 -45.89 -12.09
C VAL A 597 61.54 -45.14 -13.17
N THR A 598 62.01 -45.86 -14.20
CA THR A 598 62.69 -45.27 -15.35
C THR A 598 61.70 -45.02 -16.48
N VAL A 599 61.41 -43.75 -16.74
CA VAL A 599 60.57 -43.33 -17.86
C VAL A 599 61.40 -43.38 -19.15
N LYS A 600 60.98 -44.19 -20.11
CA LYS A 600 61.75 -44.52 -21.30
C LYS A 600 61.51 -43.50 -22.42
N HIS A 601 62.57 -42.94 -22.98
CA HIS A 601 62.47 -42.06 -24.14
C HIS A 601 62.32 -42.87 -25.43
N GLY A 602 61.33 -42.50 -26.26
CA GLY A 602 61.18 -43.07 -27.61
C GLY A 602 60.74 -44.54 -27.62
N THR A 603 60.38 -45.09 -26.46
CA THR A 603 59.75 -46.40 -26.29
C THR A 603 58.29 -46.16 -25.92
N GLY A 604 57.36 -46.86 -26.57
CA GLY A 604 55.92 -46.62 -26.39
C GLY A 604 55.52 -45.25 -26.93
N ASN A 605 54.89 -44.41 -26.09
CA ASN A 605 54.34 -43.13 -26.50
C ASN A 605 54.91 -41.91 -25.74
N ILE A 606 56.08 -42.04 -25.11
CA ILE A 606 56.71 -40.99 -24.31
C ILE A 606 57.97 -40.43 -24.98
N TRP A 607 58.05 -39.10 -25.10
CA TRP A 607 59.16 -38.37 -25.70
C TRP A 607 59.74 -37.34 -24.73
N LEU A 608 60.90 -37.68 -24.18
CA LEU A 608 61.63 -36.85 -23.23
C LEU A 608 62.62 -35.89 -23.91
N THR A 609 62.84 -34.74 -23.29
CA THR A 609 63.82 -33.74 -23.71
C THR A 609 65.23 -34.31 -23.55
N GLY A 610 66.12 -34.05 -24.53
CA GLY A 610 67.49 -34.56 -24.51
C GLY A 610 67.65 -36.00 -25.04
N LYS A 611 66.57 -36.66 -25.48
CA LYS A 611 66.59 -38.02 -26.06
C LYS A 611 67.20 -39.09 -25.16
N ALA A 612 67.03 -38.94 -23.85
CA ALA A 612 67.52 -39.88 -22.85
C ALA A 612 66.38 -40.27 -21.91
N ASP A 613 66.50 -41.45 -21.30
CA ASP A 613 65.58 -41.91 -20.26
C ASP A 613 65.66 -41.01 -19.02
N PHE A 614 64.55 -40.93 -18.26
CA PHE A 614 64.48 -40.16 -17.02
C PHE A 614 64.06 -41.05 -15.86
N THR A 615 64.90 -41.18 -14.84
CA THR A 615 64.61 -42.01 -13.67
C THR A 615 64.00 -41.17 -12.56
N LEU A 616 62.81 -41.55 -12.10
CA LEU A 616 62.17 -41.03 -10.88
C LEU A 616 62.66 -41.89 -9.70
N ASN A 617 63.74 -41.49 -9.03
CA ASN A 617 64.37 -42.22 -7.92
C ASN A 617 64.19 -41.53 -6.56
N SER A 618 63.82 -40.25 -6.56
CA SER A 618 63.46 -39.48 -5.39
C SER A 618 61.97 -39.21 -5.37
N ASN A 619 61.38 -39.16 -4.18
CA ASN A 619 60.03 -38.62 -4.10
C ASN A 619 60.01 -37.15 -4.57
N LYS A 620 61.12 -36.41 -4.52
CA LYS A 620 61.19 -35.00 -4.98
C LYS A 620 61.28 -34.85 -6.49
N ASP A 621 61.48 -35.93 -7.24
CA ASP A 621 61.54 -35.85 -8.69
C ASP A 621 60.15 -35.59 -9.24
N ILE A 622 60.09 -34.72 -10.24
CA ILE A 622 58.87 -34.37 -10.94
C ILE A 622 59.15 -34.43 -12.42
N LEU A 623 58.30 -35.15 -13.16
CA LEU A 623 58.28 -35.11 -14.62
C LEU A 623 56.94 -34.52 -15.08
N VAL A 624 56.98 -33.50 -15.93
CA VAL A 624 55.78 -32.86 -16.49
C VAL A 624 55.70 -33.19 -17.98
N LEU A 625 54.63 -33.89 -18.35
CA LEU A 625 54.34 -34.33 -19.71
C LEU A 625 53.10 -33.61 -20.25
N PHE A 626 53.07 -33.39 -21.56
CA PHE A 626 51.96 -32.81 -22.31
C PHE A 626 51.55 -33.75 -23.44
N ASN A 627 50.26 -34.07 -23.52
CA ASN A 627 49.73 -34.93 -24.57
C ASN A 627 49.43 -34.11 -25.83
N THR A 628 50.23 -34.27 -26.89
CA THR A 628 50.19 -33.40 -28.08
C THR A 628 49.10 -33.76 -29.08
N ASP A 629 48.73 -35.03 -29.19
CA ASP A 629 47.84 -35.54 -30.25
C ASP A 629 46.78 -36.55 -29.75
N GLY A 630 46.64 -36.70 -28.44
CA GLY A 630 45.75 -37.67 -27.79
C GLY A 630 46.43 -39.02 -27.53
N SER A 631 47.61 -39.25 -28.08
CA SER A 631 48.36 -40.50 -27.96
C SER A 631 49.81 -40.31 -27.54
N THR A 632 50.44 -39.16 -27.82
CA THR A 632 51.86 -38.91 -27.63
C THR A 632 52.11 -37.97 -26.44
N TRP A 633 52.91 -38.40 -25.47
CA TRP A 633 53.26 -37.63 -24.28
C TRP A 633 54.67 -37.04 -24.41
N VAL A 634 54.78 -35.73 -24.45
CA VAL A 634 56.05 -35.00 -24.63
C VAL A 634 56.43 -34.29 -23.34
N GLN A 635 57.69 -34.36 -22.93
CA GLN A 635 58.18 -33.62 -21.77
C GLN A 635 58.12 -32.11 -22.03
N ILE A 636 57.51 -31.38 -21.10
CA ILE A 636 57.48 -29.91 -21.08
C ILE A 636 58.18 -29.32 -19.85
N GLY A 637 58.52 -30.15 -18.87
CA GLY A 637 59.29 -29.77 -17.69
C GLY A 637 59.71 -30.99 -16.89
N GLY A 638 60.74 -30.84 -16.06
CA GLY A 638 61.14 -31.87 -15.12
C GLY A 638 62.25 -31.40 -14.20
N GLY A 639 62.34 -32.00 -13.03
CA GLY A 639 63.43 -31.78 -12.07
C GLY A 639 63.86 -33.12 -11.48
N ASP A 640 65.12 -33.46 -11.67
CA ASP A 640 65.83 -34.53 -10.97
C ASP A 640 66.43 -33.92 -9.71
N ASN A 641 65.86 -34.29 -8.56
CA ASN A 641 66.10 -33.64 -7.27
C ASN A 641 66.75 -34.58 -6.24
N GLY A 642 67.25 -35.74 -6.68
CA GLY A 642 68.15 -36.61 -5.91
C GLY A 642 67.46 -37.63 -5.03
#